data_AF-A0A942ZM35-F1
#
_entry.id   AF-A0A942ZM35-F1
#
_cell.length_a   1.000
_cell.length_b   1.000
_cell.length_c   1.000
_cell.angle_alpha   90.00
_cell.angle_beta   90.00
_cell.angle_gamma   90.00
#
_symmetry.space_group_name_H-M   'P 1'
#
loop_
_entity.id
_entity.type
_entity.pdbx_description
1 polymer ?
#
loop_
_entity_poly.entity_id
_entity_poly.type
_entity_poly.pdbx_seq_one_letter_code
_entity_poly.pdbx_strand_id
1 'polypeptide(L)'
;MKIYKYIGVALMVLSLGACKTDDLERDIDALKDRVTAMEAKVDRLNESMNMIRVALDGNKTIQSYTENEDGSYTLTLSDGNTITLTQGEIGATDVYQEVSISTDGNWVIGGVETEHRALAVGGEPGVTPQFRLTMESEGKYYWEVSYDGELTWEEVKSQQGTRVYASASGSSSVAGPIASAAPNATGDKFEITLTSNGTKYEIPIVSGLACAITEPNPEDMENGYWIVPITLPAVTTSTSVDLKGDAVLVSAPEGWTVTAEIGNGTLTIIPPAQDGAEGIITLQVNKGIYWAIDQIKVRSKRVITSLKAEYELGDGFYIGDELVSKETYPGGTLIENGGTISNSGVHFIAGGATIEVSEKLVTGEANCLVLVGNDPNNPSTILFKDVYLENHVQNLLFKNIKLVRDGVSEAYLLKLETPMNKAIFDNCEIQLAAGFIYGGKEVAVNTIQLRGNKVKFINSESDISKPKTNVNFCNVKNLTLTNLEITNNVFWTVSQSGDIAAANGQFVTLKKGDNMVIKNNTFCNYFQNPQGITTILTSQFSLRNNIFYNDGFGVASNLINAQETSQFPESYDAFELNVAYNETGDGKKTSKWNICKSGSTLPSPDYSKVITPEEQSPLQIVDWEKGEFVSLKAGYGAAIE
;
A
#
# COMPACT_ATOMS: atom_id res chain seq x y z
N MET A 1 1.08 17.82 -1.04
CA MET A 1 0.79 19.23 -1.41
C MET A 1 0.47 20.05 -0.15
N LYS A 2 1.49 20.58 0.55
CA LYS A 2 1.30 21.55 1.65
C LYS A 2 2.54 22.44 1.79
N ILE A 3 2.28 23.68 2.22
CA ILE A 3 3.20 24.76 2.61
C ILE A 3 3.49 25.80 1.49
N TYR A 4 2.44 26.49 1.06
CA TYR A 4 2.54 27.90 0.61
C TYR A 4 1.41 28.69 1.27
N LYS A 5 1.54 29.02 2.56
CA LYS A 5 0.53 29.79 3.30
C LYS A 5 1.11 30.72 4.38
N TYR A 6 2.25 31.38 4.20
CA TYR A 6 2.69 32.41 5.17
C TYR A 6 3.44 33.63 4.62
N ILE A 7 3.36 33.94 3.31
CA ILE A 7 4.01 35.16 2.77
C ILE A 7 3.12 36.41 2.90
N GLY A 8 1.81 36.26 3.12
CA GLY A 8 0.85 37.38 3.05
C GLY A 8 0.69 38.24 4.30
N VAL A 9 1.31 37.94 5.45
CA VAL A 9 0.93 38.57 6.74
C VAL A 9 2.07 39.30 7.46
N ALA A 10 3.34 39.15 7.04
CA ALA A 10 4.46 39.87 7.67
C ALA A 10 4.69 41.30 7.14
N LEU A 11 4.02 41.69 6.04
CA LEU A 11 4.24 42.98 5.36
C LEU A 11 3.28 44.10 5.77
N MET A 12 2.35 43.85 6.71
CA MET A 12 1.31 44.84 7.06
C MET A 12 1.57 45.65 8.35
N VAL A 13 2.72 45.49 9.01
CA VAL A 13 3.02 46.23 10.25
C VAL A 13 4.47 46.74 10.28
N LEU A 14 4.84 47.54 9.28
CA LEU A 14 5.81 48.64 9.45
C LEU A 14 5.25 49.85 8.70
N SER A 15 4.56 50.67 9.46
CA SER A 15 3.80 51.84 9.03
C SER A 15 4.65 52.98 8.47
N LEU A 16 4.21 53.49 7.32
CA LEU A 16 3.96 54.90 7.02
C LEU A 16 5.15 55.88 7.15
N GLY A 17 5.60 56.39 5.99
CA GLY A 17 6.40 57.62 5.91
C GLY A 17 7.18 57.79 4.61
N ALA A 18 6.48 57.99 3.50
CA ALA A 18 6.95 58.55 2.21
C ALA A 18 8.43 58.32 1.81
N CYS A 19 8.67 57.33 0.94
CA CYS A 19 9.38 57.53 -0.33
C CYS A 19 9.34 56.25 -1.19
N LYS A 20 8.61 56.34 -2.31
CA LYS A 20 8.67 55.51 -3.53
C LYS A 20 8.43 54.00 -3.41
N THR A 21 7.15 53.63 -3.38
CA THR A 21 6.67 52.28 -3.71
C THR A 21 7.00 51.86 -5.16
N ASP A 22 7.07 52.80 -6.10
CA ASP A 22 7.38 52.53 -7.52
C ASP A 22 8.80 51.97 -7.73
N ASP A 23 9.76 52.35 -6.88
CA ASP A 23 11.14 51.84 -6.98
C ASP A 23 11.23 50.40 -6.43
N LEU A 24 10.46 50.03 -5.39
CA LEU A 24 10.43 48.65 -4.89
C LEU A 24 9.70 47.69 -5.84
N GLU A 25 8.60 48.12 -6.46
CA GLU A 25 7.85 47.30 -7.41
C GLU A 25 8.70 47.04 -8.67
N ARG A 26 9.43 48.06 -9.16
CA ARG A 26 10.39 47.92 -10.26
C ARG A 26 11.59 47.04 -9.91
N ASP A 27 12.12 47.14 -8.69
CA ASP A 27 13.25 46.31 -8.25
C ASP A 27 12.83 44.84 -8.05
N ILE A 28 11.58 44.58 -7.62
CA ILE A 28 11.00 43.22 -7.55
C ILE A 28 10.82 42.62 -8.95
N ASP A 29 10.28 43.38 -9.90
CA ASP A 29 10.10 42.90 -11.27
C ASP A 29 11.44 42.70 -11.98
N ALA A 30 12.41 43.60 -11.77
CA ALA A 30 13.79 43.38 -12.24
C ALA A 30 14.45 42.16 -11.59
N LEU A 31 14.14 41.84 -10.33
CA LEU A 31 14.64 40.63 -9.67
C LEU A 31 13.97 39.36 -10.21
N LYS A 32 12.66 39.39 -10.48
CA LYS A 32 11.95 38.30 -11.16
C LYS A 32 12.52 38.05 -12.55
N ASP A 33 12.71 39.09 -13.36
CA ASP A 33 13.29 38.96 -14.70
C ASP A 33 14.70 38.34 -14.65
N ARG A 34 15.49 38.71 -13.64
CA ARG A 34 16.82 38.12 -13.42
C ARG A 34 16.76 36.66 -12.97
N VAL A 35 15.82 36.29 -12.10
CA VAL A 35 15.63 34.89 -11.67
C VAL A 35 15.17 34.04 -12.85
N THR A 36 14.18 34.49 -13.60
CA THR A 36 13.73 33.83 -14.84
C THR A 36 14.88 33.68 -15.84
N ALA A 37 15.71 34.70 -16.01
CA ALA A 37 16.89 34.63 -16.88
C ALA A 37 17.97 33.67 -16.36
N MET A 38 18.02 33.41 -15.05
CA MET A 38 18.96 32.49 -14.41
C MET A 38 18.47 31.05 -14.46
N GLU A 39 17.19 30.79 -14.23
CA GLU A 39 16.54 29.49 -14.43
C GLU A 39 16.72 29.03 -15.89
N ALA A 40 16.45 29.92 -16.85
CA ALA A 40 16.69 29.65 -18.27
C ALA A 40 18.18 29.39 -18.62
N LYS A 41 19.15 29.82 -17.80
CA LYS A 41 20.57 29.47 -17.99
C LYS A 41 20.89 28.08 -17.44
N VAL A 42 20.26 27.68 -16.34
CA VAL A 42 20.40 26.34 -15.74
C VAL A 42 19.83 25.29 -16.68
N ASP A 43 18.62 25.50 -17.19
CA ASP A 43 17.95 24.57 -18.09
C ASP A 43 18.76 24.32 -19.36
N ARG A 44 19.22 25.41 -20.02
CA ARG A 44 20.08 25.33 -21.21
C ARG A 44 21.40 24.60 -20.95
N LEU A 45 21.99 24.77 -19.77
CA LEU A 45 23.25 24.12 -19.42
C LEU A 45 23.04 22.61 -19.20
N ASN A 46 21.97 22.23 -18.48
CA ASN A 46 21.60 20.84 -18.24
C ASN A 46 21.22 20.12 -19.54
N GLU A 47 20.46 20.77 -20.43
CA GLU A 47 20.16 20.29 -21.78
C GLU A 47 21.43 20.06 -22.62
N SER A 48 22.38 21.01 -22.56
CA SER A 48 23.68 20.87 -23.24
C SER A 48 24.50 19.69 -22.71
N MET A 49 24.47 19.43 -21.39
CA MET A 49 25.14 18.25 -20.80
C MET A 49 24.53 16.94 -21.29
N ASN A 50 23.19 16.87 -21.33
CA ASN A 50 22.48 15.69 -21.84
C ASN A 50 22.82 15.42 -23.31
N MET A 51 22.93 16.47 -24.14
CA MET A 51 23.30 16.31 -25.54
C MET A 51 24.73 15.84 -25.74
N ILE A 52 25.68 16.38 -24.98
CA ILE A 52 27.06 15.89 -25.00
C ILE A 52 27.11 14.43 -24.57
N ARG A 53 26.34 14.04 -23.54
CA ARG A 53 26.27 12.65 -23.11
C ARG A 53 25.82 11.70 -24.22
N VAL A 54 24.75 12.06 -24.93
CA VAL A 54 24.24 11.27 -26.07
C VAL A 54 25.29 11.16 -27.17
N ALA A 55 26.00 12.25 -27.47
CA ALA A 55 27.07 12.28 -28.46
C ALA A 55 28.30 11.46 -28.08
N LEU A 56 28.67 11.45 -26.80
CA LEU A 56 29.84 10.75 -26.28
C LEU A 56 29.61 9.24 -26.15
N ASP A 57 28.44 8.82 -25.69
CA ASP A 57 28.13 7.41 -25.49
C ASP A 57 27.86 6.68 -26.81
N GLY A 58 27.37 7.41 -27.83
CA GLY A 58 27.08 6.86 -29.16
C GLY A 58 26.03 5.75 -29.18
N ASN A 59 25.28 5.58 -28.08
CA ASN A 59 24.30 4.51 -27.88
C ASN A 59 22.89 4.87 -28.37
N LYS A 60 22.65 6.12 -28.78
CA LYS A 60 21.38 6.61 -29.28
C LYS A 60 21.57 7.34 -30.60
N THR A 61 20.56 7.26 -31.47
CA THR A 61 20.51 7.99 -32.74
C THR A 61 19.38 9.02 -32.70
N ILE A 62 19.41 10.02 -33.58
CA ILE A 62 18.34 11.01 -33.70
C ILE A 62 17.29 10.48 -34.68
N GLN A 63 16.04 10.33 -34.23
CA GLN A 63 14.88 9.97 -35.05
C GLN A 63 14.46 11.14 -35.95
N SER A 64 14.38 12.34 -35.37
CA SER A 64 13.97 13.57 -36.06
C SER A 64 14.49 14.80 -35.31
N TYR A 65 14.53 15.94 -36.00
CA TYR A 65 14.81 17.22 -35.39
C TYR A 65 13.89 18.31 -35.95
N THR A 66 13.64 19.33 -35.13
CA THR A 66 12.93 20.56 -35.52
C THR A 66 13.79 21.75 -35.16
N GLU A 67 14.08 22.62 -36.13
CA GLU A 67 14.66 23.93 -35.87
C GLU A 67 13.54 24.88 -35.40
N ASN A 68 13.69 25.44 -34.22
CA ASN A 68 12.74 26.36 -33.60
C ASN A 68 12.96 27.79 -34.13
N GLU A 69 11.96 28.66 -33.98
CA GLU A 69 12.02 30.05 -34.49
C GLU A 69 13.16 30.89 -33.88
N ASP A 70 13.64 30.50 -32.70
CA ASP A 70 14.75 31.14 -31.98
C ASP A 70 16.14 30.60 -32.35
N GLY A 71 16.23 29.65 -33.30
CA GLY A 71 17.48 29.01 -33.72
C GLY A 71 17.94 27.85 -32.83
N SER A 72 17.15 27.45 -31.83
CA SER A 72 17.36 26.20 -31.08
C SER A 72 16.86 24.97 -31.86
N TYR A 73 17.31 23.78 -31.47
CA TYR A 73 16.92 22.51 -32.08
C TYR A 73 16.21 21.61 -31.07
N THR A 74 15.02 21.12 -31.40
CA THR A 74 14.34 20.05 -30.65
C THR A 74 14.65 18.71 -31.32
N LEU A 75 15.36 17.81 -30.64
CA LEU A 75 15.77 16.51 -31.15
C LEU A 75 14.94 15.40 -30.50
N THR A 76 14.37 14.50 -31.29
CA THR A 76 13.76 13.26 -30.82
C THR A 76 14.74 12.12 -31.01
N LEU A 77 15.10 11.42 -29.95
CA LEU A 77 16.03 10.30 -29.97
C LEU A 77 15.31 8.99 -30.34
N SER A 78 16.11 7.96 -30.62
CA SER A 78 15.61 6.63 -30.99
C SER A 78 14.87 5.89 -29.88
N ASP A 79 14.99 6.33 -28.62
CA ASP A 79 14.22 5.83 -27.47
C ASP A 79 12.95 6.66 -27.20
N GLY A 80 12.62 7.62 -28.08
CA GLY A 80 11.46 8.50 -27.94
C GLY A 80 11.69 9.73 -27.07
N ASN A 81 12.81 9.82 -26.32
CA ASN A 81 13.11 10.98 -25.51
C ASN A 81 13.39 12.22 -26.38
N THR A 82 12.90 13.36 -25.93
CA THR A 82 13.14 14.65 -26.60
C THR A 82 14.17 15.48 -25.84
N ILE A 83 15.13 16.06 -26.55
CA ILE A 83 16.10 17.01 -26.00
C ILE A 83 16.03 18.31 -26.80
N THR A 84 15.84 19.42 -26.10
CA THR A 84 15.98 20.76 -26.69
C THR A 84 17.44 21.17 -26.59
N LEU A 85 18.00 21.76 -27.64
CA LEU A 85 19.35 22.27 -27.66
C LEU A 85 19.33 23.72 -28.09
N THR A 86 19.68 24.61 -27.16
CA THR A 86 19.79 26.05 -27.42
C THR A 86 21.25 26.42 -27.64
N GLN A 87 21.58 26.98 -28.80
CA GLN A 87 22.93 27.46 -29.06
C GLN A 87 23.29 28.61 -28.11
N GLY A 88 24.49 28.58 -27.52
CA GLY A 88 24.98 29.71 -26.74
C GLY A 88 25.40 30.86 -27.65
N GLU A 89 25.00 32.11 -27.33
CA GLU A 89 25.62 33.27 -27.97
C GLU A 89 27.03 33.50 -27.43
N ILE A 90 27.99 33.75 -28.33
CA ILE A 90 29.34 34.18 -27.97
C ILE A 90 29.25 35.62 -27.45
N GLY A 91 29.15 35.79 -26.13
CA GLY A 91 29.27 37.09 -25.49
C GLY A 91 30.71 37.60 -25.56
N ALA A 92 30.89 38.81 -26.10
CA ALA A 92 32.19 39.46 -26.21
C ALA A 92 32.87 39.67 -24.84
N THR A 93 34.14 39.25 -24.75
CA THR A 93 35.18 39.69 -23.79
C THR A 93 34.73 39.89 -22.33
N ASP A 94 34.77 38.82 -21.53
CA ASP A 94 35.21 38.84 -20.13
C ASP A 94 35.42 37.40 -19.60
N VAL A 95 36.11 37.25 -18.47
CA VAL A 95 36.53 35.97 -17.87
C VAL A 95 35.34 35.07 -17.53
N TYR A 96 35.00 34.14 -18.43
CA TYR A 96 34.00 33.11 -18.17
C TYR A 96 34.57 32.01 -17.27
N GLN A 97 33.72 31.51 -16.37
CA GLN A 97 33.95 30.23 -15.72
C GLN A 97 33.51 29.15 -16.72
N GLU A 98 34.44 28.33 -17.21
CA GLU A 98 34.17 27.42 -18.32
C GLU A 98 33.65 26.06 -17.83
N VAL A 99 32.65 25.50 -18.53
CA VAL A 99 32.35 24.07 -18.51
C VAL A 99 32.87 23.44 -19.80
N SER A 100 33.78 22.48 -19.68
CA SER A 100 34.38 21.80 -20.82
C SER A 100 34.90 20.40 -20.46
N ILE A 101 35.57 19.74 -21.40
CA ILE A 101 36.19 18.43 -21.22
C ILE A 101 37.71 18.58 -21.37
N SER A 102 38.47 18.04 -20.42
CA SER A 102 39.94 18.06 -20.44
C SER A 102 40.51 17.16 -21.54
N THR A 103 41.80 17.30 -21.87
CA THR A 103 42.48 16.38 -22.80
C THR A 103 42.45 14.94 -22.30
N ASP A 104 42.35 14.75 -20.99
CA ASP A 104 42.32 13.44 -20.35
C ASP A 104 40.90 12.88 -20.27
N GLY A 105 39.86 13.62 -20.69
CA GLY A 105 38.48 13.14 -20.74
C GLY A 105 37.66 13.33 -19.47
N ASN A 106 38.11 14.19 -18.54
CA ASN A 106 37.37 14.58 -17.34
C ASN A 106 36.57 15.86 -17.57
N TRP A 107 35.53 16.09 -16.77
CA TRP A 107 34.85 17.38 -16.75
C TRP A 107 35.76 18.46 -16.18
N VAL A 108 35.77 19.63 -16.82
CA VAL A 108 36.35 20.86 -16.33
C VAL A 108 35.19 21.79 -16.00
N ILE A 109 35.05 22.20 -14.73
CA ILE A 109 33.97 23.08 -14.28
C ILE A 109 34.59 24.25 -13.51
N GLY A 110 34.25 25.48 -13.87
CA GLY A 110 34.87 26.66 -13.25
C GLY A 110 36.37 26.78 -13.55
N GLY A 111 36.80 26.18 -14.67
CA GLY A 111 38.22 26.09 -15.04
C GLY A 111 39.05 25.14 -14.18
N VAL A 112 38.42 24.30 -13.34
CA VAL A 112 39.06 23.25 -12.53
C VAL A 112 38.70 21.88 -13.09
N GLU A 113 39.71 21.05 -13.36
CA GLU A 113 39.50 19.66 -13.76
C GLU A 113 39.02 18.83 -12.57
N THR A 114 37.93 18.08 -12.78
CA THR A 114 37.26 17.26 -11.77
C THR A 114 37.75 15.82 -11.84
N GLU A 115 37.48 15.02 -10.80
CA GLU A 115 37.74 13.57 -10.82
C GLU A 115 36.69 12.80 -11.63
N HIS A 116 35.62 13.46 -12.08
CA HIS A 116 34.50 12.86 -12.79
C HIS A 116 34.73 12.83 -14.31
N ARG A 117 34.65 11.63 -14.89
CA ARG A 117 34.87 11.39 -16.32
C ARG A 117 33.66 11.84 -17.14
N ALA A 118 33.92 12.57 -18.23
CA ALA A 118 32.92 12.86 -19.25
C ALA A 118 32.86 11.74 -20.30
N LEU A 119 34.02 11.16 -20.65
CA LEU A 119 34.15 10.10 -21.64
C LEU A 119 33.97 8.72 -21.01
N ALA A 120 33.26 7.82 -21.69
CA ALA A 120 33.22 6.40 -21.34
C ALA A 120 34.60 5.77 -21.61
N VAL A 121 35.15 5.07 -20.62
CA VAL A 121 36.46 4.38 -20.73
C VAL A 121 36.34 2.98 -20.13
N GLY A 122 36.74 1.96 -20.87
CA GLY A 122 36.80 0.58 -20.35
C GLY A 122 35.44 -0.07 -20.07
N GLY A 123 34.35 0.43 -20.66
CA GLY A 123 32.99 -0.10 -20.44
C GLY A 123 32.22 0.58 -19.31
N GLU A 124 32.87 1.47 -18.55
CA GLU A 124 32.19 2.30 -17.56
C GLU A 124 31.64 3.58 -18.22
N PRO A 125 30.35 3.89 -18.02
CA PRO A 125 29.75 5.13 -18.52
C PRO A 125 30.40 6.35 -17.87
N GLY A 126 30.68 7.40 -18.66
CA GLY A 126 30.90 8.74 -18.12
C GLY A 126 29.73 9.24 -17.27
N VAL A 127 29.97 10.28 -16.47
CA VAL A 127 28.96 10.91 -15.61
C VAL A 127 28.44 12.18 -16.28
N THR A 128 27.14 12.46 -16.20
CA THR A 128 26.56 13.72 -16.68
C THR A 128 26.35 14.68 -15.51
N PRO A 129 27.04 15.83 -15.46
CA PRO A 129 26.85 16.82 -14.41
C PRO A 129 25.48 17.47 -14.54
N GLN A 130 24.80 17.69 -13.42
CA GLN A 130 23.57 18.47 -13.36
C GLN A 130 23.80 19.71 -12.51
N PHE A 131 23.40 20.87 -13.01
CA PHE A 131 23.61 22.15 -12.37
C PHE A 131 22.32 22.68 -11.76
N ARG A 132 22.46 23.40 -10.65
CA ARG A 132 21.39 24.21 -10.07
C ARG A 132 21.94 25.49 -9.48
N LEU A 133 21.01 26.36 -9.08
CA LEU A 133 21.30 27.55 -8.32
C LEU A 133 20.85 27.39 -6.87
N THR A 134 21.75 27.69 -5.95
CA THR A 134 21.45 27.78 -4.52
C THR A 134 21.43 29.25 -4.10
N MET A 135 20.35 29.68 -3.45
CA MET A 135 20.20 31.02 -2.90
C MET A 135 20.78 31.07 -1.48
N GLU A 136 21.77 31.93 -1.26
CA GLU A 136 22.36 32.13 0.07
C GLU A 136 21.76 33.34 0.79
N SER A 137 21.44 34.39 0.04
CA SER A 137 20.73 35.58 0.52
C SER A 137 19.97 36.23 -0.63
N GLU A 138 19.02 37.11 -0.31
CA GLU A 138 18.12 37.72 -1.29
C GLU A 138 18.90 38.34 -2.48
N GLY A 139 18.70 37.77 -3.67
CA GLY A 139 19.37 38.20 -4.90
C GLY A 139 20.80 37.71 -5.12
N LYS A 140 21.35 36.86 -4.23
CA LYS A 140 22.68 36.24 -4.37
C LYS A 140 22.57 34.73 -4.51
N TYR A 141 22.92 34.25 -5.70
CA TYR A 141 22.88 32.84 -6.07
C TYR A 141 24.27 32.34 -6.42
N TYR A 142 24.53 31.07 -6.08
CA TYR A 142 25.75 30.37 -6.40
C TYR A 142 25.45 29.07 -7.13
N TRP A 143 26.38 28.64 -7.97
CA TRP A 143 26.26 27.41 -8.74
C TRP A 143 26.62 26.18 -7.90
N GLU A 144 25.79 25.16 -7.98
CA GLU A 144 26.07 23.81 -7.48
C GLU A 144 25.98 22.80 -8.62
N VAL A 145 26.72 21.71 -8.48
CA VAL A 145 26.78 20.60 -9.44
C VAL A 145 26.54 19.27 -8.73
N SER A 146 25.77 18.40 -9.36
CA SER A 146 25.55 17.00 -8.97
C SER A 146 26.12 16.07 -10.02
N TYR A 147 26.66 14.94 -9.57
CA TYR A 147 27.25 13.88 -10.40
C TYR A 147 26.54 12.53 -10.21
N ASP A 148 25.47 12.49 -9.41
CA ASP A 148 24.81 11.26 -8.95
C ASP A 148 23.29 11.32 -9.14
N GLY A 149 22.81 12.04 -10.15
CA GLY A 149 21.39 12.14 -10.46
C GLY A 149 20.61 13.00 -9.45
N GLU A 150 21.16 14.16 -9.10
CA GLU A 150 20.58 15.15 -8.18
C GLU A 150 20.51 14.72 -6.70
N LEU A 151 21.13 13.59 -6.33
CA LEU A 151 21.09 13.07 -4.96
C LEU A 151 22.01 13.88 -4.01
N THR A 152 23.21 14.21 -4.46
CA THR A 152 24.15 15.06 -3.74
C THR A 152 24.62 16.23 -4.60
N TRP A 153 24.96 17.34 -3.94
CA TRP A 153 25.29 18.61 -4.58
C TRP A 153 26.58 19.18 -4.01
N GLU A 154 27.47 19.57 -4.90
CA GLU A 154 28.77 20.15 -4.61
C GLU A 154 28.84 21.60 -5.09
N GLU A 155 29.59 22.44 -4.37
CA GLU A 155 29.79 23.83 -4.77
C GLU A 155 30.70 23.94 -5.99
N VAL A 156 30.27 24.69 -7.01
CA VAL A 156 31.15 25.01 -8.13
C VAL A 156 32.18 26.05 -7.69
N LYS A 157 33.47 25.73 -7.86
CA LYS A 157 34.61 26.56 -7.45
C LYS A 157 35.43 27.02 -8.66
N SER A 158 35.94 28.24 -8.61
CA SER A 158 36.90 28.75 -9.60
C SER A 158 38.30 28.18 -9.36
N GLN A 159 39.23 28.40 -10.31
CA GLN A 159 40.66 28.08 -10.15
C GLN A 159 41.32 28.63 -8.88
N GLN A 160 40.74 29.67 -8.27
CA GLN A 160 41.23 30.29 -7.04
C GLN A 160 40.60 29.70 -5.77
N GLY A 161 39.75 28.66 -5.90
CA GLY A 161 39.04 28.01 -4.81
C GLY A 161 37.79 28.75 -4.31
N THR A 162 37.37 29.82 -4.99
CA THR A 162 36.22 30.66 -4.59
C THR A 162 34.92 30.13 -5.22
N ARG A 163 33.82 30.14 -4.47
CA ARG A 163 32.47 29.77 -4.96
C ARG A 163 32.07 30.63 -6.15
N VAL A 164 31.50 30.01 -7.19
CA VAL A 164 31.12 30.71 -8.42
C VAL A 164 29.75 31.39 -8.26
N TYR A 165 29.76 32.73 -8.28
CA TYR A 165 28.56 33.55 -8.23
C TYR A 165 27.80 33.49 -9.56
N ALA A 166 26.46 33.43 -9.50
CA ALA A 166 25.60 33.44 -10.67
C ALA A 166 25.07 34.85 -10.96
N SER A 167 25.48 35.42 -12.10
CA SER A 167 25.04 36.75 -12.54
C SER A 167 24.18 36.72 -13.81
N ALA A 168 23.12 37.54 -13.81
CA ALA A 168 22.27 37.77 -14.97
C ALA A 168 22.87 38.78 -15.97
N SER A 169 23.72 39.73 -15.53
CA SER A 169 24.04 40.96 -16.26
C SER A 169 25.51 41.12 -16.71
N GLY A 170 26.29 40.05 -16.79
CA GLY A 170 27.66 40.06 -17.33
C GLY A 170 28.75 40.35 -16.29
N SER A 171 29.66 39.38 -16.15
CA SER A 171 31.01 39.38 -15.52
C SER A 171 31.29 38.10 -14.69
N SER A 172 30.29 37.23 -14.49
CA SER A 172 30.46 35.88 -13.92
C SER A 172 29.25 34.98 -14.25
N SER A 173 29.23 34.44 -15.46
CA SER A 173 28.30 33.36 -15.84
C SER A 173 29.08 32.18 -16.37
N VAL A 174 28.62 30.96 -16.05
CA VAL A 174 29.19 29.74 -16.61
C VAL A 174 28.78 29.66 -18.08
N ALA A 175 29.75 29.58 -18.98
CA ALA A 175 29.48 29.39 -20.40
C ALA A 175 29.21 27.90 -20.68
N GLY A 176 28.23 27.62 -21.53
CA GLY A 176 27.92 26.24 -21.94
C GLY A 176 29.04 25.61 -22.78
N PRO A 177 29.13 24.27 -22.78
CA PRO A 177 30.21 23.54 -23.45
C PRO A 177 30.06 23.41 -24.96
N ILE A 178 28.91 23.79 -25.54
CA ILE A 178 28.60 23.65 -26.96
C ILE A 178 28.78 25.00 -27.66
N ALA A 179 29.74 25.07 -28.59
CA ALA A 179 30.00 26.26 -29.41
C ALA A 179 29.08 26.35 -30.63
N SER A 180 28.76 25.21 -31.24
CA SER A 180 27.79 25.13 -32.33
C SER A 180 27.18 23.73 -32.40
N ALA A 181 25.95 23.66 -32.89
CA ALA A 181 25.26 22.40 -33.11
C ALA A 181 24.29 22.55 -34.26
N ALA A 182 24.46 21.73 -35.30
CA ALA A 182 23.63 21.77 -36.48
C ALA A 182 23.71 20.41 -37.23
N PRO A 183 22.70 20.09 -38.04
CA PRO A 183 22.82 19.01 -39.02
C PRO A 183 24.03 19.25 -39.94
N ASN A 184 24.75 18.18 -40.28
CA ASN A 184 25.83 18.27 -41.25
C ASN A 184 25.29 18.56 -42.67
N ALA A 185 26.18 18.88 -43.62
CA ALA A 185 25.79 19.28 -44.97
C ALA A 185 24.96 18.22 -45.73
N THR A 186 25.10 16.94 -45.36
CA THR A 186 24.37 15.80 -45.94
C THR A 186 23.05 15.49 -45.21
N GLY A 187 22.82 16.06 -44.02
CA GLY A 187 21.63 15.85 -43.19
C GLY A 187 21.53 14.47 -42.56
N ASP A 188 22.58 13.63 -42.64
CA ASP A 188 22.61 12.25 -42.12
C ASP A 188 23.23 12.17 -40.71
N LYS A 189 23.82 13.25 -40.22
CA LYS A 189 24.39 13.36 -38.88
C LYS A 189 24.13 14.73 -38.27
N PHE A 190 24.01 14.76 -36.96
CA PHE A 190 23.96 15.99 -36.17
C PHE A 190 25.35 16.26 -35.60
N GLU A 191 25.97 17.38 -36.00
CA GLU A 191 27.33 17.75 -35.61
C GLU A 191 27.26 18.68 -34.40
N ILE A 192 28.01 18.36 -33.35
CA ILE A 192 28.16 19.15 -32.13
C ILE A 192 29.64 19.53 -32.00
N THR A 193 29.92 20.84 -31.93
CA THR A 193 31.27 21.37 -31.72
C THR A 193 31.39 21.89 -30.30
N LEU A 194 32.40 21.43 -29.56
CA LEU A 194 32.65 21.89 -28.19
C LEU A 194 33.44 23.21 -28.13
N THR A 195 33.17 24.02 -27.11
CA THR A 195 33.74 25.37 -26.89
C THR A 195 35.25 25.37 -26.62
N SER A 196 35.78 24.36 -25.93
CA SER A 196 37.16 24.39 -25.41
C SER A 196 38.25 24.15 -26.46
N ASN A 197 37.96 23.34 -27.49
CA ASN A 197 38.98 22.86 -28.42
C ASN A 197 38.50 22.67 -29.87
N GLY A 198 37.23 22.97 -30.17
CA GLY A 198 36.65 22.76 -31.50
C GLY A 198 36.48 21.28 -31.89
N THR A 199 36.55 20.35 -30.93
CA THR A 199 36.30 18.92 -31.18
C THR A 199 34.86 18.74 -31.65
N LYS A 200 34.71 17.94 -32.69
CA LYS A 200 33.42 17.62 -33.31
C LYS A 200 32.98 16.23 -32.91
N TYR A 201 31.74 16.13 -32.43
CA TYR A 201 31.04 14.86 -32.25
C TYR A 201 29.88 14.78 -33.23
N GLU A 202 29.61 13.57 -33.72
CA GLU A 202 28.55 13.32 -34.68
C GLU A 202 27.59 12.27 -34.16
N ILE A 203 26.31 12.62 -34.07
CA ILE A 203 25.24 11.65 -33.77
C ILE A 203 24.55 11.30 -35.09
N PRO A 204 24.43 10.01 -35.46
CA PRO A 204 23.67 9.62 -36.65
C PRO A 204 22.20 10.05 -36.57
N ILE A 205 21.69 10.62 -37.66
CA ILE A 205 20.27 10.92 -37.85
C ILE A 205 19.67 9.75 -38.64
N VAL A 206 18.90 8.90 -37.96
CA VAL A 206 18.32 7.68 -38.55
C VAL A 206 16.81 7.83 -38.56
N SER A 207 16.32 8.55 -39.56
CA SER A 207 14.88 8.75 -39.74
C SER A 207 14.16 7.41 -39.85
N GLY A 208 13.09 7.24 -39.07
CA GLY A 208 12.31 6.00 -39.02
C GLY A 208 13.00 4.84 -38.30
N LEU A 209 13.96 5.12 -37.40
CA LEU A 209 14.40 4.20 -36.35
C LEU A 209 13.83 4.69 -35.01
N ALA A 210 13.07 3.84 -34.33
CA ALA A 210 12.57 4.08 -32.97
C ALA A 210 12.28 2.77 -32.24
N CYS A 211 12.53 2.80 -30.94
CA CYS A 211 12.16 1.79 -29.98
C CYS A 211 11.85 2.48 -28.66
N ALA A 212 10.59 2.78 -28.42
CA ALA A 212 10.15 3.43 -27.19
C ALA A 212 8.96 2.66 -26.58
N ILE A 213 9.05 2.34 -25.29
CA ILE A 213 7.98 1.80 -24.48
C ILE A 213 7.33 2.96 -23.74
N THR A 214 6.02 3.14 -23.93
CA THR A 214 5.27 4.12 -23.14
C THR A 214 5.14 3.60 -21.72
N GLU A 215 5.45 4.44 -20.73
CA GLU A 215 5.26 4.10 -19.32
C GLU A 215 3.81 3.64 -19.08
N PRO A 216 3.60 2.50 -18.38
CA PRO A 216 2.28 2.04 -18.01
C PRO A 216 1.56 3.04 -17.09
N ASN A 217 0.26 2.78 -16.84
CA ASN A 217 -0.51 3.57 -15.88
C ASN A 217 0.23 3.62 -14.52
N PRO A 218 0.45 4.80 -13.92
CA PRO A 218 1.11 4.92 -12.63
C PRO A 218 0.51 4.08 -11.51
N GLU A 219 -0.78 3.76 -11.56
CA GLU A 219 -1.45 2.86 -10.60
C GLU A 219 -0.97 1.41 -10.69
N ASP A 220 -0.47 1.01 -11.86
CA ASP A 220 0.11 -0.31 -12.11
C ASP A 220 1.63 -0.33 -11.85
N MET A 221 2.21 0.76 -11.35
CA MET A 221 3.65 0.88 -11.11
C MET A 221 3.95 0.84 -9.60
N GLU A 222 4.80 -0.09 -9.17
CA GLU A 222 5.24 -0.20 -7.76
C GLU A 222 6.75 -0.37 -7.68
N ASN A 223 7.44 0.53 -6.97
CA ASN A 223 8.90 0.49 -6.80
C ASN A 223 9.69 0.38 -8.13
N GLY A 224 9.18 1.01 -9.20
CA GLY A 224 9.77 0.99 -10.54
C GLY A 224 9.51 -0.30 -11.33
N TYR A 225 8.60 -1.17 -10.88
CA TYR A 225 8.10 -2.33 -11.61
C TYR A 225 6.71 -2.07 -12.14
N TRP A 226 6.45 -2.48 -13.39
CA TRP A 226 5.10 -2.66 -13.88
C TRP A 226 4.51 -3.95 -13.29
N ILE A 227 3.45 -3.81 -12.50
CA ILE A 227 2.72 -4.89 -11.86
C ILE A 227 1.75 -5.50 -12.86
N VAL A 228 2.02 -6.74 -13.25
CA VAL A 228 1.21 -7.48 -14.22
C VAL A 228 0.34 -8.50 -13.49
N PRO A 229 -1.00 -8.38 -13.54
CA PRO A 229 -1.88 -9.25 -12.77
C PRO A 229 -1.89 -10.68 -13.33
N ILE A 230 -1.84 -11.66 -12.43
CA ILE A 230 -2.11 -13.06 -12.75
C ILE A 230 -3.59 -13.28 -12.49
N THR A 231 -4.35 -13.45 -13.57
CA THR A 231 -5.78 -13.75 -13.54
C THR A 231 -6.07 -15.16 -14.05
N LEU A 232 -7.25 -15.67 -13.74
CA LEU A 232 -7.74 -16.97 -14.17
C LEU A 232 -9.11 -16.81 -14.85
N PRO A 233 -9.22 -17.02 -16.18
CA PRO A 233 -8.16 -17.35 -17.13
C PRO A 233 -7.14 -16.21 -17.30
N ALA A 234 -5.93 -16.55 -17.77
CA ALA A 234 -4.89 -15.56 -18.01
C ALA A 234 -5.37 -14.49 -19.00
N VAL A 235 -5.26 -13.23 -18.60
CA VAL A 235 -5.60 -12.07 -19.42
C VAL A 235 -4.31 -11.38 -19.87
N THR A 236 -4.32 -10.93 -21.12
CA THR A 236 -3.22 -10.14 -21.69
C THR A 236 -3.26 -8.71 -21.14
N THR A 237 -2.14 -8.23 -20.62
CA THR A 237 -1.92 -6.82 -20.23
C THR A 237 -1.11 -6.13 -21.32
N SER A 238 -1.32 -4.83 -21.55
CA SER A 238 -0.63 -4.11 -22.64
C SER A 238 -0.28 -2.68 -22.29
N THR A 239 0.79 -2.17 -22.91
CA THR A 239 1.13 -0.74 -22.98
C THR A 239 1.46 -0.34 -24.42
N SER A 240 1.47 0.96 -24.70
CA SER A 240 1.78 1.50 -26.02
C SER A 240 3.29 1.46 -26.30
N VAL A 241 3.67 1.32 -27.57
CA VAL A 241 5.07 1.39 -28.02
C VAL A 241 5.19 2.18 -29.33
N ASP A 242 6.32 2.88 -29.53
CA ASP A 242 6.73 3.43 -30.84
C ASP A 242 7.90 2.63 -31.40
N LEU A 243 7.61 1.71 -32.32
CA LEU A 243 8.58 0.84 -32.96
C LEU A 243 8.67 1.17 -34.45
N LYS A 244 9.85 1.60 -34.92
CA LYS A 244 10.12 1.93 -36.32
C LYS A 244 11.49 1.39 -36.72
N GLY A 245 11.57 0.64 -37.80
CA GLY A 245 12.82 0.04 -38.28
C GLY A 245 12.56 -1.09 -39.27
N ASP A 246 13.57 -1.95 -39.47
CA ASP A 246 13.52 -3.09 -40.38
C ASP A 246 13.01 -4.36 -39.68
N ALA A 247 13.46 -4.61 -38.44
CA ALA A 247 12.99 -5.72 -37.61
C ALA A 247 13.02 -5.37 -36.11
N VAL A 248 12.21 -6.07 -35.32
CA VAL A 248 12.17 -5.98 -33.85
C VAL A 248 12.56 -7.33 -33.24
N LEU A 249 13.36 -7.29 -32.19
CA LEU A 249 13.66 -8.40 -31.30
C LEU A 249 13.03 -8.14 -29.94
N VAL A 250 12.37 -9.16 -29.40
CA VAL A 250 11.72 -9.14 -28.09
C VAL A 250 12.44 -10.14 -27.19
N SER A 251 13.00 -9.67 -26.07
CA SER A 251 13.55 -10.52 -25.03
C SER A 251 12.63 -10.49 -23.81
N ALA A 252 12.09 -11.65 -23.45
CA ALA A 252 11.20 -11.84 -22.31
C ALA A 252 11.92 -12.61 -21.18
N PRO A 253 11.62 -12.32 -19.90
CA PRO A 253 12.06 -13.15 -18.78
C PRO A 253 11.48 -14.57 -18.85
N GLU A 254 12.07 -15.50 -18.11
CA GLU A 254 11.63 -16.90 -18.10
C GLU A 254 10.14 -17.03 -17.69
N GLY A 255 9.37 -17.76 -18.50
CA GLY A 255 7.95 -17.99 -18.25
C GLY A 255 7.00 -16.86 -18.65
N TRP A 256 7.52 -15.69 -19.04
CA TRP A 256 6.71 -14.58 -19.55
C TRP A 256 6.47 -14.72 -21.05
N THR A 257 5.23 -14.48 -21.49
CA THR A 257 4.91 -14.36 -22.92
C THR A 257 4.79 -12.89 -23.28
N VAL A 258 5.65 -12.42 -24.17
CA VAL A 258 5.71 -11.01 -24.59
C VAL A 258 5.64 -10.92 -26.10
N THR A 259 4.78 -10.07 -26.63
CA THR A 259 4.74 -9.80 -28.08
C THR A 259 4.70 -8.30 -28.36
N ALA A 260 5.50 -7.89 -29.34
CA ALA A 260 5.54 -6.54 -29.88
C ALA A 260 5.92 -6.61 -31.35
N GLU A 261 5.26 -5.81 -32.19
CA GLU A 261 5.48 -5.79 -33.64
C GLU A 261 5.57 -4.34 -34.14
N ILE A 262 6.42 -4.12 -35.14
CA ILE A 262 6.53 -2.83 -35.84
C ILE A 262 5.19 -2.52 -36.50
N GLY A 263 4.66 -1.32 -36.26
CA GLY A 263 3.39 -0.85 -36.81
C GLY A 263 2.13 -1.26 -36.04
N ASN A 264 2.21 -2.16 -35.06
CA ASN A 264 1.06 -2.53 -34.21
C ASN A 264 0.86 -1.58 -33.01
N GLY A 265 1.91 -0.84 -32.62
CA GLY A 265 1.85 0.21 -31.61
C GLY A 265 1.60 -0.29 -30.18
N THR A 266 1.61 -1.60 -29.94
CA THR A 266 1.33 -2.20 -28.63
C THR A 266 2.34 -3.29 -28.25
N LEU A 267 2.75 -3.27 -26.99
CA LEU A 267 3.47 -4.33 -26.29
C LEU A 267 2.45 -5.09 -25.45
N THR A 268 2.34 -6.39 -25.64
CA THR A 268 1.44 -7.25 -24.87
C THR A 268 2.20 -8.29 -24.06
N ILE A 269 1.69 -8.57 -22.86
CA ILE A 269 2.36 -9.37 -21.84
C ILE A 269 1.36 -10.33 -21.18
N ILE A 270 1.80 -11.56 -20.97
CA ILE A 270 1.16 -12.53 -20.08
C ILE A 270 2.23 -13.05 -19.09
N PRO A 271 2.02 -12.90 -17.77
CA PRO A 271 2.98 -13.35 -16.76
C PRO A 271 2.94 -14.87 -16.59
N PRO A 272 4.01 -15.48 -16.01
CA PRO A 272 3.95 -16.86 -15.55
C PRO A 272 2.92 -17.02 -14.42
N ALA A 273 2.43 -18.24 -14.22
CA ALA A 273 1.52 -18.58 -13.11
C ALA A 273 2.25 -18.69 -11.75
N GLN A 274 3.22 -17.80 -11.50
CA GLN A 274 3.99 -17.69 -10.27
C GLN A 274 3.84 -16.27 -9.75
N ASP A 275 3.39 -16.14 -8.51
CA ASP A 275 3.26 -14.84 -7.83
C ASP A 275 4.63 -14.25 -7.49
N GLY A 276 4.80 -12.93 -7.67
CA GLY A 276 6.04 -12.22 -7.37
C GLY A 276 7.22 -12.55 -8.30
N ALA A 277 6.99 -13.13 -9.48
CA ALA A 277 8.04 -13.34 -10.47
C ALA A 277 8.48 -11.98 -11.06
N GLU A 278 9.77 -11.73 -11.11
CA GLU A 278 10.35 -10.47 -11.59
C GLU A 278 11.18 -10.67 -12.86
N GLY A 279 11.30 -9.61 -13.66
CA GLY A 279 12.23 -9.62 -14.79
C GLY A 279 12.29 -8.31 -15.56
N ILE A 280 13.11 -8.29 -16.61
CA ILE A 280 13.27 -7.15 -17.53
C ILE A 280 12.85 -7.60 -18.92
N ILE A 281 11.89 -6.87 -19.51
CA ILE A 281 11.55 -6.99 -20.91
C ILE A 281 12.44 -6.02 -21.69
N THR A 282 13.06 -6.50 -22.76
CA THR A 282 13.88 -5.67 -23.65
C THR A 282 13.31 -5.72 -25.06
N LEU A 283 13.05 -4.54 -25.63
CA LEU A 283 12.74 -4.36 -27.04
C LEU A 283 13.97 -3.82 -27.75
N GLN A 284 14.29 -4.36 -28.92
CA GLN A 284 15.39 -3.88 -29.75
C GLN A 284 14.91 -3.77 -31.20
N VAL A 285 15.05 -2.61 -31.80
CA VAL A 285 14.68 -2.38 -33.21
C VAL A 285 15.93 -2.02 -33.99
N ASN A 286 16.14 -2.66 -35.14
CA ASN A 286 17.27 -2.35 -36.00
C ASN A 286 16.84 -1.55 -37.23
N LYS A 287 17.75 -0.73 -37.75
CA LYS A 287 17.65 -0.15 -39.09
C LYS A 287 19.04 -0.06 -39.72
N GLY A 288 19.28 -0.88 -40.74
CA GLY A 288 20.64 -1.09 -41.25
C GLY A 288 21.60 -1.57 -40.16
N ILE A 289 22.64 -0.79 -39.86
CA ILE A 289 23.64 -1.09 -38.82
C ILE A 289 23.28 -0.53 -37.44
N TYR A 290 22.26 0.33 -37.36
CA TYR A 290 21.88 1.03 -36.13
C TYR A 290 20.82 0.26 -35.36
N TRP A 291 20.86 0.40 -34.04
CA TRP A 291 19.95 -0.25 -33.12
C TRP A 291 19.38 0.77 -32.15
N ALA A 292 18.08 0.65 -31.87
CA ALA A 292 17.38 1.32 -30.79
C ALA A 292 16.95 0.27 -29.78
N ILE A 293 17.09 0.56 -28.48
CA ILE A 293 16.79 -0.38 -27.40
C ILE A 293 16.01 0.34 -26.33
N ASP A 294 14.98 -0.30 -25.80
CA ASP A 294 14.27 0.15 -24.61
C ASP A 294 13.87 -1.02 -23.71
N GLN A 295 13.70 -0.75 -22.41
CA GLN A 295 13.53 -1.77 -21.38
C GLN A 295 12.48 -1.37 -20.34
N ILE A 296 11.75 -2.35 -19.83
CA ILE A 296 10.82 -2.17 -18.72
C ILE A 296 10.93 -3.31 -17.71
N LYS A 297 10.92 -2.98 -16.42
CA LYS A 297 10.89 -3.95 -15.32
C LYS A 297 9.45 -4.39 -15.08
N VAL A 298 9.25 -5.69 -14.90
CA VAL A 298 7.94 -6.29 -14.65
C VAL A 298 7.96 -7.17 -13.39
N ARG A 299 6.84 -7.19 -12.66
CA ARG A 299 6.60 -8.09 -11.53
C ARG A 299 5.18 -8.67 -11.64
N SER A 300 5.03 -9.97 -11.51
CA SER A 300 3.71 -10.61 -11.50
C SER A 300 3.04 -10.48 -10.12
N LYS A 301 1.71 -10.33 -10.10
CA LYS A 301 0.92 -10.30 -8.85
C LYS A 301 -0.37 -11.10 -9.00
N ARG A 302 -0.58 -12.12 -8.16
CA ARG A 302 -1.81 -12.93 -8.19
C ARG A 302 -3.01 -12.11 -7.74
N VAL A 303 -4.04 -12.05 -8.58
CA VAL A 303 -5.30 -11.37 -8.27
C VAL A 303 -6.41 -12.41 -8.18
N ILE A 304 -6.85 -12.70 -6.96
CA ILE A 304 -7.93 -13.66 -6.74
C ILE A 304 -9.26 -12.93 -6.94
N THR A 305 -9.97 -13.27 -8.02
CA THR A 305 -11.32 -12.76 -8.31
C THR A 305 -12.41 -13.78 -8.02
N SER A 306 -12.05 -15.06 -7.87
CA SER A 306 -12.98 -16.14 -7.54
C SER A 306 -12.32 -17.25 -6.72
N LEU A 307 -12.75 -17.41 -5.47
CA LEU A 307 -12.31 -18.52 -4.61
C LEU A 307 -12.76 -19.89 -5.13
N LYS A 308 -13.87 -19.94 -5.90
CA LYS A 308 -14.28 -21.17 -6.60
C LYS A 308 -13.28 -21.55 -7.69
N ALA A 309 -12.81 -20.58 -8.48
CA ALA A 309 -11.79 -20.85 -9.50
C ALA A 309 -10.50 -21.37 -8.87
N GLU A 310 -10.09 -20.81 -7.74
CA GLU A 310 -8.94 -21.27 -6.95
C GLU A 310 -9.11 -22.71 -6.45
N TYR A 311 -10.29 -23.03 -5.91
CA TYR A 311 -10.65 -24.40 -5.55
C TYR A 311 -10.64 -25.35 -6.76
N GLU A 312 -11.02 -24.86 -7.94
CA GLU A 312 -11.08 -25.66 -9.15
C GLU A 312 -9.72 -26.05 -9.73
N LEU A 313 -8.67 -25.27 -9.46
CA LEU A 313 -7.30 -25.57 -9.86
C LEU A 313 -6.69 -26.76 -9.10
N GLY A 314 -7.25 -27.14 -7.95
CA GLY A 314 -6.81 -28.28 -7.15
C GLY A 314 -5.91 -27.91 -5.97
N ASP A 315 -5.17 -26.80 -6.05
CA ASP A 315 -4.35 -26.29 -4.94
C ASP A 315 -5.19 -25.85 -3.74
N GLY A 316 -6.41 -25.36 -3.99
CA GLY A 316 -7.33 -24.94 -2.94
C GLY A 316 -6.92 -23.61 -2.28
N PHE A 317 -7.50 -23.32 -1.11
CA PHE A 317 -7.17 -22.15 -0.31
C PHE A 317 -7.39 -22.44 1.17
N TYR A 318 -6.85 -21.58 2.04
CA TYR A 318 -7.00 -21.72 3.48
C TYR A 318 -8.25 -21.01 4.00
N ILE A 319 -8.97 -21.70 4.88
CA ILE A 319 -9.95 -21.14 5.81
C ILE A 319 -9.37 -21.32 7.20
N GLY A 320 -8.86 -20.24 7.80
CA GLY A 320 -8.03 -20.35 9.01
C GLY A 320 -6.79 -21.20 8.74
N ASP A 321 -6.60 -22.29 9.50
CA ASP A 321 -5.52 -23.26 9.24
C ASP A 321 -5.94 -24.43 8.33
N GLU A 322 -7.19 -24.46 7.87
CA GLU A 322 -7.68 -25.59 7.09
C GLU A 322 -7.51 -25.37 5.58
N LEU A 323 -6.77 -26.26 4.93
CA LEU A 323 -6.69 -26.30 3.47
C LEU A 323 -7.97 -26.89 2.86
N VAL A 324 -8.73 -26.04 2.16
CA VAL A 324 -9.93 -26.43 1.43
C VAL A 324 -9.60 -26.61 -0.04
N SER A 325 -9.59 -27.86 -0.50
CA SER A 325 -9.37 -28.23 -1.90
C SER A 325 -10.34 -29.32 -2.34
N LYS A 326 -10.32 -29.67 -3.64
CA LYS A 326 -11.10 -30.80 -4.18
C LYS A 326 -10.74 -32.14 -3.53
N GLU A 327 -9.51 -32.27 -3.03
CA GLU A 327 -9.03 -33.49 -2.39
C GLU A 327 -9.56 -33.62 -0.95
N THR A 328 -9.51 -32.53 -0.17
CA THR A 328 -9.93 -32.55 1.25
C THR A 328 -11.45 -32.38 1.40
N TYR A 329 -12.07 -31.58 0.52
CA TYR A 329 -13.49 -31.25 0.55
C TYR A 329 -14.08 -31.27 -0.87
N PRO A 330 -14.48 -32.44 -1.40
CA PRO A 330 -14.98 -32.57 -2.77
C PRO A 330 -16.38 -31.98 -2.96
N GLY A 331 -16.72 -31.65 -4.21
CA GLY A 331 -18.11 -31.33 -4.61
C GLY A 331 -18.52 -29.85 -4.54
N GLY A 332 -17.57 -28.91 -4.65
CA GLY A 332 -17.84 -27.46 -4.65
C GLY A 332 -18.93 -27.03 -5.64
N THR A 333 -20.00 -26.41 -5.14
CA THR A 333 -21.12 -25.87 -5.93
C THR A 333 -21.19 -24.35 -5.85
N LEU A 334 -21.69 -23.68 -6.89
CA LEU A 334 -21.97 -22.24 -6.89
C LEU A 334 -23.45 -21.99 -6.59
N ILE A 335 -23.73 -21.06 -5.68
CA ILE A 335 -25.08 -20.59 -5.35
C ILE A 335 -25.20 -19.13 -5.77
N GLU A 336 -26.17 -18.86 -6.63
CA GLU A 336 -26.49 -17.51 -7.11
C GLU A 336 -27.38 -16.73 -6.12
N ASN A 337 -27.58 -15.45 -6.39
CA ASN A 337 -28.45 -14.58 -5.58
C ASN A 337 -29.88 -15.13 -5.45
N GLY A 338 -30.39 -15.17 -4.22
CA GLY A 338 -31.70 -15.76 -3.90
C GLY A 338 -31.71 -17.30 -3.91
N GLY A 339 -30.55 -17.95 -4.06
CA GLY A 339 -30.43 -19.40 -3.96
C GLY A 339 -30.64 -19.93 -2.54
N THR A 340 -30.50 -21.25 -2.36
CA THR A 340 -30.72 -21.93 -1.07
C THR A 340 -29.60 -22.89 -0.74
N ILE A 341 -29.30 -23.04 0.55
CA ILE A 341 -28.41 -24.08 1.08
C ILE A 341 -29.29 -25.25 1.49
N SER A 342 -29.39 -26.26 0.63
CA SER A 342 -30.31 -27.39 0.81
C SER A 342 -29.67 -28.62 1.45
N ASN A 343 -28.33 -28.71 1.45
CA ASN A 343 -27.58 -29.85 1.97
C ASN A 343 -26.26 -29.39 2.57
N SER A 344 -25.63 -30.27 3.35
CA SER A 344 -24.24 -30.10 3.77
C SER A 344 -23.28 -30.41 2.61
N GLY A 345 -22.16 -29.71 2.55
CA GLY A 345 -21.17 -29.81 1.47
C GLY A 345 -20.36 -28.53 1.32
N VAL A 346 -19.72 -28.37 0.15
CA VAL A 346 -18.95 -27.17 -0.20
C VAL A 346 -19.79 -26.27 -1.11
N HIS A 347 -20.00 -25.03 -0.67
CA HIS A 347 -20.80 -24.04 -1.36
C HIS A 347 -20.07 -22.71 -1.46
N PHE A 348 -19.90 -22.27 -2.70
CA PHE A 348 -19.46 -20.94 -3.06
C PHE A 348 -20.71 -20.09 -3.34
N ILE A 349 -20.76 -18.87 -2.83
CA ILE A 349 -21.90 -17.96 -3.03
C ILE A 349 -21.42 -16.82 -3.92
N ALA A 350 -22.16 -16.46 -4.96
CA ALA A 350 -21.76 -15.40 -5.89
C ALA A 350 -21.47 -14.06 -5.16
N GLY A 351 -20.56 -13.25 -5.71
CA GLY A 351 -20.15 -11.97 -5.10
C GLY A 351 -21.34 -11.04 -4.90
N GLY A 352 -21.49 -10.47 -3.69
CA GLY A 352 -22.61 -9.61 -3.30
C GLY A 352 -23.99 -10.29 -3.26
N ALA A 353 -24.09 -11.59 -3.55
CA ALA A 353 -25.35 -12.31 -3.51
C ALA A 353 -25.87 -12.43 -2.07
N THR A 354 -27.19 -12.40 -1.93
CA THR A 354 -27.88 -12.64 -0.66
C THR A 354 -28.65 -13.96 -0.72
N ILE A 355 -28.47 -14.79 0.30
CA ILE A 355 -29.22 -16.02 0.55
C ILE A 355 -30.06 -15.81 1.80
N GLU A 356 -31.34 -16.14 1.74
CA GLU A 356 -32.23 -16.10 2.90
C GLU A 356 -32.45 -17.50 3.47
N VAL A 357 -32.38 -17.60 4.79
CA VAL A 357 -32.65 -18.79 5.59
C VAL A 357 -33.85 -18.49 6.48
N SER A 358 -35.00 -19.05 6.12
CA SER A 358 -36.29 -18.82 6.81
C SER A 358 -36.73 -19.99 7.70
N GLU A 359 -36.04 -21.12 7.60
CA GLU A 359 -36.19 -22.27 8.49
C GLU A 359 -34.83 -22.56 9.13
N LYS A 360 -34.82 -23.24 10.29
CA LYS A 360 -33.57 -23.62 10.95
C LYS A 360 -32.70 -24.40 9.97
N LEU A 361 -31.47 -23.92 9.73
CA LEU A 361 -30.53 -24.63 8.89
C LEU A 361 -29.92 -25.75 9.73
N VAL A 362 -30.40 -26.96 9.53
CA VAL A 362 -29.87 -28.16 10.18
C VAL A 362 -28.91 -28.81 9.20
N THR A 363 -27.64 -28.93 9.58
CA THR A 363 -26.68 -29.66 8.74
C THR A 363 -27.01 -31.16 8.69
N GLY A 364 -26.69 -31.84 7.60
CA GLY A 364 -26.93 -33.28 7.42
C GLY A 364 -25.75 -34.15 7.85
N GLU A 365 -25.84 -35.47 7.67
CA GLU A 365 -24.80 -36.48 8.03
C GLU A 365 -23.48 -36.37 7.23
N ALA A 366 -23.33 -35.35 6.37
CA ALA A 366 -22.06 -35.14 5.68
C ALA A 366 -20.96 -34.74 6.68
N ASN A 367 -19.70 -34.92 6.30
CA ASN A 367 -18.58 -34.58 7.18
C ASN A 367 -18.39 -33.06 7.36
N CYS A 368 -18.97 -32.22 6.49
CA CYS A 368 -18.72 -30.77 6.52
C CYS A 368 -19.89 -29.91 6.03
N LEU A 369 -19.89 -28.66 6.45
CA LEU A 369 -20.51 -27.54 5.74
C LEU A 369 -19.44 -26.46 5.55
N VAL A 370 -19.10 -26.18 4.30
CA VAL A 370 -18.12 -25.17 3.90
C VAL A 370 -18.84 -24.10 3.09
N LEU A 371 -18.91 -22.88 3.61
CA LEU A 371 -19.56 -21.74 2.96
C LEU A 371 -18.53 -20.66 2.65
N VAL A 372 -18.44 -20.26 1.39
CA VAL A 372 -17.43 -19.31 0.92
C VAL A 372 -18.06 -18.25 0.04
N GLY A 373 -17.88 -16.97 0.36
CA GLY A 373 -18.22 -15.88 -0.56
C GLY A 373 -17.22 -15.89 -1.70
N ASN A 374 -17.69 -16.13 -2.93
CA ASN A 374 -16.85 -16.45 -4.07
C ASN A 374 -15.93 -15.28 -4.48
N ASP A 375 -16.41 -14.05 -4.38
CA ASP A 375 -15.65 -12.84 -4.69
C ASP A 375 -14.96 -12.30 -3.43
N PRO A 376 -13.61 -12.35 -3.33
CA PRO A 376 -12.88 -11.87 -2.15
C PRO A 376 -13.12 -10.40 -1.80
N ASN A 377 -13.53 -9.58 -2.78
CA ASN A 377 -13.70 -8.15 -2.62
C ASN A 377 -15.17 -7.73 -2.51
N ASN A 378 -16.11 -8.66 -2.73
CA ASN A 378 -17.55 -8.41 -2.63
C ASN A 378 -18.24 -9.55 -1.86
N PRO A 379 -18.11 -9.57 -0.53
CA PRO A 379 -18.60 -10.68 0.31
C PRO A 379 -20.10 -10.95 0.12
N SER A 380 -20.48 -12.21 0.06
CA SER A 380 -21.87 -12.63 -0.01
C SER A 380 -22.57 -12.55 1.35
N THR A 381 -23.89 -12.38 1.37
CA THR A 381 -24.70 -12.31 2.60
C THR A 381 -25.54 -13.57 2.79
N ILE A 382 -25.56 -14.09 4.02
CA ILE A 382 -26.54 -15.08 4.48
C ILE A 382 -27.39 -14.43 5.57
N LEU A 383 -28.69 -14.28 5.29
CA LEU A 383 -29.67 -13.68 6.18
C LEU A 383 -30.52 -14.77 6.86
N PHE A 384 -30.38 -14.90 8.17
CA PHE A 384 -31.16 -15.79 9.02
C PHE A 384 -32.37 -15.07 9.62
N LYS A 385 -33.56 -15.31 9.05
CA LYS A 385 -34.85 -14.71 9.45
C LYS A 385 -35.40 -15.29 10.73
N ASP A 386 -35.00 -14.71 11.85
CA ASP A 386 -35.33 -15.16 13.22
C ASP A 386 -35.04 -16.65 13.48
N VAL A 387 -34.10 -17.23 12.72
CA VAL A 387 -33.65 -18.62 12.83
C VAL A 387 -32.14 -18.68 13.08
N TYR A 388 -31.59 -19.89 13.15
CA TYR A 388 -30.19 -20.15 13.49
C TYR A 388 -29.69 -21.43 12.79
N LEU A 389 -28.38 -21.68 12.86
CA LEU A 389 -27.70 -22.86 12.34
C LEU A 389 -27.53 -23.93 13.44
N GLU A 390 -27.91 -25.18 13.16
CA GLU A 390 -27.65 -26.36 14.02
C GLU A 390 -26.56 -27.25 13.42
N ASN A 391 -25.52 -27.55 14.22
CA ASN A 391 -24.43 -28.42 13.77
C ASN A 391 -24.73 -29.92 13.97
N HIS A 392 -24.56 -30.68 12.90
CA HIS A 392 -24.64 -32.13 12.80
C HIS A 392 -23.51 -32.66 11.88
N VAL A 393 -22.52 -31.81 11.60
CA VAL A 393 -21.32 -32.09 10.80
C VAL A 393 -20.08 -32.03 11.68
N GLN A 394 -19.00 -32.70 11.25
CA GLN A 394 -17.71 -32.66 11.95
C GLN A 394 -16.93 -31.36 11.70
N ASN A 395 -17.13 -30.73 10.53
CA ASN A 395 -16.40 -29.52 10.12
C ASN A 395 -17.37 -28.41 9.69
N LEU A 396 -17.31 -27.25 10.34
CA LEU A 396 -17.97 -26.01 9.89
C LEU A 396 -16.89 -25.02 9.46
N LEU A 397 -16.89 -24.60 8.20
CA LEU A 397 -15.88 -23.69 7.65
C LEU A 397 -16.56 -22.54 6.90
N PHE A 398 -16.26 -21.30 7.29
CA PHE A 398 -16.89 -20.10 6.75
C PHE A 398 -15.79 -19.12 6.35
N LYS A 399 -15.79 -18.67 5.09
CA LYS A 399 -14.85 -17.65 4.62
C LYS A 399 -15.53 -16.56 3.82
N ASN A 400 -15.18 -15.30 4.08
CA ASN A 400 -15.59 -14.17 3.25
C ASN A 400 -17.13 -14.05 3.08
N ILE A 401 -17.86 -14.21 4.19
CA ILE A 401 -19.34 -14.15 4.21
C ILE A 401 -19.80 -13.18 5.27
N LYS A 402 -20.84 -12.42 4.95
CA LYS A 402 -21.65 -11.65 5.88
C LYS A 402 -22.77 -12.51 6.44
N LEU A 403 -22.71 -12.86 7.72
CA LEU A 403 -23.73 -13.57 8.46
C LEU A 403 -24.62 -12.56 9.19
N VAL A 404 -25.88 -12.43 8.77
CA VAL A 404 -26.85 -11.51 9.37
C VAL A 404 -27.97 -12.31 10.00
N ARG A 405 -28.39 -11.94 11.20
CA ARG A 405 -29.59 -12.48 11.83
C ARG A 405 -30.55 -11.36 12.23
N ASP A 406 -31.71 -11.31 11.59
CA ASP A 406 -32.80 -10.37 11.86
C ASP A 406 -33.85 -11.05 12.77
N GLY A 407 -33.63 -11.01 14.08
CA GLY A 407 -34.56 -11.62 15.02
C GLY A 407 -34.06 -11.67 16.46
N VAL A 408 -34.98 -11.83 17.40
CA VAL A 408 -34.71 -11.84 18.86
C VAL A 408 -35.37 -13.01 19.59
N SER A 409 -36.08 -13.92 18.90
CA SER A 409 -36.77 -15.04 19.58
C SER A 409 -35.78 -16.03 20.19
N GLU A 410 -34.70 -16.34 19.44
CA GLU A 410 -33.55 -17.13 19.91
C GLU A 410 -32.34 -16.22 20.21
N ALA A 411 -31.44 -16.68 21.08
CA ALA A 411 -30.35 -15.85 21.62
C ALA A 411 -28.99 -16.05 20.94
N TYR A 412 -28.90 -16.72 19.78
CA TYR A 412 -27.63 -17.11 19.14
C TYR A 412 -27.78 -17.32 17.62
N LEU A 413 -26.65 -17.36 16.89
CA LEU A 413 -26.61 -17.64 15.44
C LEU A 413 -26.25 -19.11 15.14
N LEU A 414 -25.38 -19.71 15.95
CA LEU A 414 -24.95 -21.11 15.84
C LEU A 414 -25.27 -21.86 17.13
N LYS A 415 -25.89 -23.03 16.99
CA LYS A 415 -26.17 -23.96 18.07
C LYS A 415 -25.34 -25.23 17.93
N LEU A 416 -24.62 -25.56 19.00
CA LEU A 416 -23.84 -26.78 19.09
C LEU A 416 -24.68 -27.94 19.65
N GLU A 417 -24.93 -28.94 18.81
CA GLU A 417 -25.75 -30.13 19.08
C GLU A 417 -24.95 -31.43 19.06
N THR A 418 -23.88 -31.51 18.27
CA THR A 418 -23.07 -32.73 18.10
C THR A 418 -21.56 -32.44 18.22
N PRO A 419 -20.73 -33.45 18.58
CA PRO A 419 -19.28 -33.30 18.60
C PRO A 419 -18.70 -32.89 17.24
N MET A 420 -17.63 -32.11 17.25
CA MET A 420 -17.00 -31.59 16.03
C MET A 420 -15.48 -31.67 16.06
N ASN A 421 -14.87 -31.74 14.89
CA ASN A 421 -13.45 -31.53 14.73
C ASN A 421 -13.14 -30.03 14.68
N LYS A 422 -13.83 -29.25 13.83
CA LYS A 422 -13.48 -27.84 13.62
C LYS A 422 -14.69 -26.94 13.34
N ALA A 423 -14.69 -25.75 13.91
CA ALA A 423 -15.54 -24.63 13.51
C ALA A 423 -14.67 -23.39 13.23
N ILE A 424 -14.53 -23.00 11.97
CA ILE A 424 -13.62 -21.93 11.54
C ILE A 424 -14.40 -20.84 10.82
N PHE A 425 -14.23 -19.60 11.27
CA PHE A 425 -14.74 -18.38 10.65
C PHE A 425 -13.56 -17.49 10.30
N ASP A 426 -13.35 -17.25 9.01
CA ASP A 426 -12.19 -16.56 8.47
C ASP A 426 -12.62 -15.41 7.56
N ASN A 427 -12.29 -14.18 7.94
CA ASN A 427 -12.64 -12.98 7.19
C ASN A 427 -14.16 -12.82 6.98
N CYS A 428 -14.98 -13.13 7.98
CA CYS A 428 -16.44 -12.96 7.94
C CYS A 428 -16.88 -11.64 8.60
N GLU A 429 -17.98 -11.06 8.11
CA GLU A 429 -18.75 -10.06 8.86
C GLU A 429 -19.91 -10.77 9.58
N ILE A 430 -20.07 -10.56 10.88
CA ILE A 430 -21.07 -11.25 11.70
C ILE A 430 -21.91 -10.22 12.43
N GLN A 431 -23.16 -10.07 12.03
CA GLN A 431 -24.10 -9.14 12.65
C GLN A 431 -25.04 -9.87 13.61
N LEU A 432 -24.96 -9.49 14.88
CA LEU A 432 -25.62 -10.18 15.99
C LEU A 432 -26.56 -9.25 16.74
N ALA A 433 -27.85 -9.62 16.77
CA ALA A 433 -28.81 -9.04 17.71
C ALA A 433 -28.79 -9.73 19.09
N ALA A 434 -28.04 -10.82 19.27
CA ALA A 434 -27.89 -11.53 20.54
C ALA A 434 -26.49 -12.16 20.61
N GLY A 435 -26.37 -13.41 21.08
CA GLY A 435 -25.12 -14.16 21.08
C GLY A 435 -24.71 -14.72 19.73
N PHE A 436 -23.52 -15.33 19.67
CA PHE A 436 -23.00 -15.98 18.47
C PHE A 436 -23.16 -17.50 18.55
N ILE A 437 -22.46 -18.16 19.46
CA ILE A 437 -22.47 -19.62 19.64
C ILE A 437 -23.14 -20.00 20.96
N TYR A 438 -24.05 -20.98 20.90
CA TYR A 438 -24.69 -21.55 22.08
C TYR A 438 -24.57 -23.08 22.11
N GLY A 439 -24.44 -23.66 23.31
CA GLY A 439 -24.45 -25.11 23.49
C GLY A 439 -25.09 -25.52 24.81
N GLY A 440 -26.19 -26.28 24.73
CA GLY A 440 -26.91 -26.80 25.90
C GLY A 440 -26.44 -28.19 26.35
N LYS A 441 -25.95 -29.01 25.41
CA LYS A 441 -25.52 -30.39 25.63
C LYS A 441 -24.04 -30.48 25.96
N GLU A 442 -23.63 -31.57 26.59
CA GLU A 442 -22.22 -31.93 26.71
C GLU A 442 -21.73 -32.42 25.35
N VAL A 443 -20.83 -31.64 24.75
CA VAL A 443 -20.22 -31.93 23.46
C VAL A 443 -18.71 -31.69 23.57
N ALA A 444 -17.94 -32.31 22.68
CA ALA A 444 -16.51 -32.07 22.54
C ALA A 444 -16.25 -31.46 21.17
N VAL A 445 -15.45 -30.40 21.13
CA VAL A 445 -14.99 -29.78 19.89
C VAL A 445 -13.47 -29.75 19.93
N ASN A 446 -12.79 -30.20 18.88
CA ASN A 446 -11.34 -30.13 18.87
C ASN A 446 -10.89 -28.67 18.65
N THR A 447 -11.38 -27.97 17.62
CA THR A 447 -10.90 -26.62 17.29
C THR A 447 -12.03 -25.63 16.98
N ILE A 448 -11.93 -24.41 17.53
CA ILE A 448 -12.72 -23.25 17.12
C ILE A 448 -11.74 -22.13 16.75
N GLN A 449 -11.85 -21.59 15.53
CA GLN A 449 -11.03 -20.50 15.03
C GLN A 449 -11.90 -19.33 14.54
N LEU A 450 -11.59 -18.13 15.00
CA LEU A 450 -12.14 -16.88 14.50
C LEU A 450 -10.97 -15.98 14.13
N ARG A 451 -10.74 -15.81 12.82
CA ARG A 451 -9.64 -15.00 12.29
C ARG A 451 -10.14 -13.91 11.36
N GLY A 452 -9.65 -12.68 11.54
CA GLY A 452 -9.96 -11.61 10.58
C GLY A 452 -11.43 -11.20 10.54
N ASN A 453 -12.25 -11.54 11.54
CA ASN A 453 -13.69 -11.29 11.47
C ASN A 453 -14.07 -9.90 11.98
N LYS A 454 -15.13 -9.35 11.39
CA LYS A 454 -15.81 -8.14 11.84
C LYS A 454 -17.12 -8.54 12.53
N VAL A 455 -17.19 -8.48 13.87
CA VAL A 455 -18.36 -8.86 14.68
C VAL A 455 -19.09 -7.62 15.21
N LYS A 456 -20.27 -7.37 14.65
CA LYS A 456 -21.13 -6.22 14.96
C LYS A 456 -22.28 -6.63 15.87
N PHE A 457 -22.36 -6.04 17.07
CA PHE A 457 -23.48 -6.19 17.97
C PHE A 457 -24.50 -5.07 17.78
N ILE A 458 -25.78 -5.42 17.68
CA ILE A 458 -26.87 -4.45 17.48
C ILE A 458 -27.60 -4.20 18.81
N ASN A 459 -27.53 -2.96 19.30
CA ASN A 459 -28.34 -2.43 20.39
C ASN A 459 -29.60 -1.76 19.85
N SER A 460 -30.75 -1.99 20.48
CA SER A 460 -31.98 -1.25 20.16
C SER A 460 -31.97 0.17 20.74
N GLU A 461 -31.16 0.43 21.76
CA GLU A 461 -30.97 1.76 22.33
C GLU A 461 -29.88 2.52 21.57
N SER A 462 -30.14 3.79 21.26
CA SER A 462 -29.16 4.75 20.72
C SER A 462 -28.38 5.50 21.80
N ASP A 463 -28.79 5.37 23.07
CA ASP A 463 -28.09 5.94 24.21
C ASP A 463 -27.02 4.96 24.72
N ILE A 464 -25.74 5.31 24.55
CA ILE A 464 -24.60 4.51 25.00
C ILE A 464 -24.64 4.18 26.51
N SER A 465 -25.32 5.00 27.32
CA SER A 465 -25.48 4.75 28.75
C SER A 465 -26.42 3.58 29.07
N LYS A 466 -27.15 3.09 28.07
CA LYS A 466 -28.07 1.95 28.13
C LYS A 466 -27.54 0.78 27.29
N PRO A 467 -26.57 0.01 27.81
CA PRO A 467 -26.00 -1.08 27.06
C PRO A 467 -27.04 -2.18 26.83
N LYS A 468 -26.94 -2.87 25.69
CA LYS A 468 -27.63 -4.14 25.54
C LYS A 468 -26.98 -5.18 26.46
N THR A 469 -27.78 -5.80 27.32
CA THR A 469 -27.28 -6.81 28.27
C THR A 469 -27.45 -8.22 27.72
N ASN A 470 -26.69 -9.17 28.26
CA ASN A 470 -26.72 -10.60 27.90
C ASN A 470 -26.34 -10.90 26.45
N VAL A 471 -25.49 -10.06 25.86
CA VAL A 471 -24.90 -10.28 24.53
C VAL A 471 -23.73 -11.26 24.67
N ASN A 472 -24.05 -12.53 24.92
CA ASN A 472 -23.06 -13.57 25.18
C ASN A 472 -22.49 -14.09 23.87
N PHE A 473 -21.22 -13.81 23.58
CA PHE A 473 -20.61 -14.19 22.30
C PHE A 473 -20.55 -15.72 22.14
N CYS A 474 -19.80 -16.43 22.97
CA CYS A 474 -19.79 -17.90 23.00
C CYS A 474 -20.26 -18.43 24.36
N ASN A 475 -21.51 -18.90 24.44
CA ASN A 475 -22.09 -19.49 25.66
C ASN A 475 -22.31 -20.99 25.53
N VAL A 476 -21.26 -21.75 25.85
CA VAL A 476 -21.16 -23.20 25.63
C VAL A 476 -20.65 -23.88 26.91
N LYS A 477 -21.33 -23.65 28.04
CA LYS A 477 -20.89 -24.04 29.40
C LYS A 477 -20.53 -25.52 29.60
N ASN A 478 -21.07 -26.42 28.77
CA ASN A 478 -20.87 -27.86 28.86
C ASN A 478 -19.84 -28.37 27.83
N LEU A 479 -19.23 -27.47 27.04
CA LEU A 479 -18.27 -27.81 25.99
C LEU A 479 -16.87 -28.03 26.56
N THR A 480 -16.23 -29.14 26.18
CA THR A 480 -14.77 -29.31 26.28
C THR A 480 -14.13 -29.00 24.94
N LEU A 481 -13.13 -28.12 24.94
CA LEU A 481 -12.47 -27.61 23.75
C LEU A 481 -10.97 -27.86 23.80
N THR A 482 -10.37 -28.40 22.74
CA THR A 482 -8.91 -28.59 22.68
C THR A 482 -8.19 -27.31 22.28
N ASN A 483 -8.64 -26.62 21.23
CA ASN A 483 -8.04 -25.40 20.71
C ASN A 483 -9.10 -24.31 20.48
N LEU A 484 -8.93 -23.16 21.12
CA LEU A 484 -9.64 -21.93 20.81
C LEU A 484 -8.64 -20.91 20.26
N GLU A 485 -8.97 -20.32 19.12
CA GLU A 485 -8.24 -19.19 18.59
C GLU A 485 -9.20 -18.09 18.17
N ILE A 486 -9.02 -16.91 18.77
CA ILE A 486 -9.75 -15.70 18.41
C ILE A 486 -8.69 -14.63 18.14
N THR A 487 -8.38 -14.42 16.88
CA THR A 487 -7.26 -13.57 16.48
C THR A 487 -7.62 -12.56 15.41
N ASN A 488 -7.09 -11.35 15.55
CA ASN A 488 -7.24 -10.34 14.51
C ASN A 488 -8.71 -10.06 14.18
N ASN A 489 -9.60 -9.99 15.18
CA ASN A 489 -11.01 -9.69 14.98
C ASN A 489 -11.37 -8.31 15.55
N VAL A 490 -12.37 -7.66 14.94
CA VAL A 490 -12.99 -6.45 15.45
C VAL A 490 -14.34 -6.80 16.05
N PHE A 491 -14.59 -6.42 17.28
CA PHE A 491 -15.86 -6.53 17.98
C PHE A 491 -16.36 -5.12 18.28
N TRP A 492 -17.52 -4.74 17.78
CA TRP A 492 -18.07 -3.41 18.07
C TRP A 492 -19.57 -3.40 18.23
N THR A 493 -20.08 -2.35 18.85
CA THR A 493 -21.52 -2.19 19.08
C THR A 493 -22.05 -0.93 18.41
N VAL A 494 -23.17 -1.08 17.72
CA VAL A 494 -23.92 0.02 17.11
C VAL A 494 -25.38 -0.04 17.55
N SER A 495 -26.08 1.09 17.48
CA SER A 495 -27.54 1.12 17.58
C SER A 495 -28.18 0.56 16.30
N GLN A 496 -29.50 0.39 16.29
CA GLN A 496 -30.24 0.05 15.06
C GLN A 496 -30.10 1.12 13.96
N SER A 497 -29.84 2.37 14.32
CA SER A 497 -29.61 3.48 13.39
C SER A 497 -28.14 3.63 12.96
N GLY A 498 -27.24 2.78 13.42
CA GLY A 498 -25.81 2.86 13.11
C GLY A 498 -24.99 3.75 14.05
N ASP A 499 -25.64 4.39 15.02
CA ASP A 499 -24.96 5.26 16.00
C ASP A 499 -24.11 4.46 16.99
N ILE A 500 -23.20 5.15 17.68
CA ILE A 500 -22.40 4.55 18.75
C ILE A 500 -23.31 4.04 19.87
N ALA A 501 -23.16 2.76 20.21
CA ALA A 501 -23.87 2.14 21.32
C ALA A 501 -22.92 1.23 22.12
N ALA A 502 -23.44 0.64 23.20
CA ALA A 502 -22.70 -0.31 24.04
C ALA A 502 -23.45 -1.63 24.22
N ALA A 503 -22.70 -2.71 24.40
CA ALA A 503 -23.22 -4.03 24.74
C ALA A 503 -22.40 -4.65 25.88
N ASN A 504 -23.04 -5.50 26.65
CA ASN A 504 -22.44 -6.19 27.78
C ASN A 504 -22.86 -7.67 27.80
N GLY A 505 -21.90 -8.57 28.01
CA GLY A 505 -22.17 -10.00 28.07
C GLY A 505 -20.94 -10.84 28.40
N GLN A 506 -21.12 -12.16 28.36
CA GLN A 506 -20.02 -13.13 28.42
C GLN A 506 -19.29 -13.14 27.09
N PHE A 507 -17.95 -13.22 27.11
CA PHE A 507 -17.20 -13.42 25.88
C PHE A 507 -17.10 -14.90 25.52
N VAL A 508 -16.56 -15.72 26.43
CA VAL A 508 -16.39 -17.17 26.20
C VAL A 508 -16.70 -17.93 27.50
N THR A 509 -17.69 -18.81 27.46
CA THR A 509 -18.07 -19.68 28.58
C THR A 509 -17.98 -21.14 28.17
N LEU A 510 -17.08 -21.91 28.82
CA LEU A 510 -16.75 -23.30 28.50
C LEU A 510 -16.67 -24.14 29.79
N LYS A 511 -16.75 -25.47 29.67
CA LYS A 511 -16.42 -26.40 30.77
C LYS A 511 -14.91 -26.41 30.98
N LYS A 512 -14.15 -26.61 29.89
CA LYS A 512 -12.68 -26.64 29.88
C LYS A 512 -12.17 -26.30 28.48
N GLY A 513 -11.09 -25.52 28.38
CA GLY A 513 -10.35 -25.26 27.15
C GLY A 513 -8.86 -25.59 27.35
N ASP A 514 -8.29 -26.47 26.53
CA ASP A 514 -6.90 -26.92 26.73
C ASP A 514 -5.87 -25.90 26.22
N ASN A 515 -6.03 -25.38 25.00
CA ASN A 515 -5.20 -24.33 24.42
C ASN A 515 -6.10 -23.18 23.97
N MET A 516 -5.94 -21.99 24.54
CA MET A 516 -6.83 -20.85 24.29
C MET A 516 -6.02 -19.60 24.00
N VAL A 517 -6.10 -19.13 22.76
CA VAL A 517 -5.34 -17.97 22.27
C VAL A 517 -6.30 -16.89 21.78
N ILE A 518 -6.35 -15.77 22.51
CA ILE A 518 -7.17 -14.61 22.19
C ILE A 518 -6.21 -13.43 22.05
N LYS A 519 -5.83 -13.10 20.80
CA LYS A 519 -4.83 -12.06 20.57
C LYS A 519 -5.13 -11.11 19.44
N ASN A 520 -4.61 -9.90 19.53
CA ASN A 520 -4.71 -8.90 18.45
C ASN A 520 -6.18 -8.62 18.07
N ASN A 521 -7.10 -8.62 19.02
CA ASN A 521 -8.49 -8.22 18.76
C ASN A 521 -8.73 -6.79 19.20
N THR A 522 -9.67 -6.12 18.54
CA THR A 522 -10.14 -4.78 18.91
C THR A 522 -11.57 -4.89 19.42
N PHE A 523 -11.83 -4.45 20.64
CA PHE A 523 -13.15 -4.42 21.27
C PHE A 523 -13.59 -2.98 21.48
N CYS A 524 -14.60 -2.53 20.73
CA CYS A 524 -15.15 -1.17 20.79
C CYS A 524 -16.56 -1.22 21.41
N ASN A 525 -16.70 -0.69 22.63
CA ASN A 525 -17.95 -0.67 23.39
C ASN A 525 -18.63 -2.03 23.62
N TYR A 526 -17.87 -3.12 23.59
CA TYR A 526 -18.32 -4.44 24.02
C TYR A 526 -17.64 -4.80 25.35
N PHE A 527 -18.42 -4.89 26.42
CA PHE A 527 -17.91 -5.03 27.79
C PHE A 527 -18.19 -6.42 28.34
N GLN A 528 -17.15 -7.04 28.91
CA GLN A 528 -17.28 -8.34 29.55
C GLN A 528 -17.95 -8.18 30.92
N ASN A 529 -19.08 -8.85 31.11
CA ASN A 529 -19.75 -8.90 32.41
C ASN A 529 -18.90 -9.70 33.42
N PRO A 530 -19.33 -9.86 34.69
CA PRO A 530 -18.58 -10.64 35.68
C PRO A 530 -18.29 -12.11 35.32
N GLN A 531 -18.77 -12.60 34.18
CA GLN A 531 -18.55 -13.95 33.64
C GLN A 531 -17.67 -13.94 32.37
N GLY A 532 -16.99 -12.82 32.02
CA GLY A 532 -16.14 -12.63 30.84
C GLY A 532 -15.68 -13.88 30.09
N ILE A 533 -14.47 -14.37 30.37
CA ILE A 533 -14.00 -15.69 29.95
C ILE A 533 -14.15 -16.64 31.15
N THR A 534 -15.20 -17.46 31.14
CA THR A 534 -15.52 -18.42 32.20
C THR A 534 -15.17 -19.84 31.78
N THR A 535 -14.10 -20.42 32.34
CA THR A 535 -13.68 -21.80 32.07
C THR A 535 -12.65 -22.26 33.11
N ILE A 536 -12.36 -23.57 33.13
CA ILE A 536 -11.11 -24.09 33.68
C ILE A 536 -9.99 -23.76 32.69
N LEU A 537 -9.01 -22.96 33.11
CA LEU A 537 -7.84 -22.57 32.31
C LEU A 537 -6.69 -23.56 32.47
N THR A 538 -5.79 -23.57 31.49
CA THR A 538 -4.51 -24.28 31.52
C THR A 538 -3.34 -23.29 31.40
N SER A 539 -2.12 -23.78 31.58
CA SER A 539 -0.90 -22.99 31.34
C SER A 539 -0.70 -22.53 29.89
N GLN A 540 -1.50 -23.00 28.93
CA GLN A 540 -1.46 -22.60 27.52
C GLN A 540 -2.39 -21.42 27.19
N PHE A 541 -3.11 -20.88 28.18
CA PHE A 541 -3.99 -19.73 27.97
C PHE A 541 -3.23 -18.45 27.58
N SER A 542 -3.75 -17.68 26.64
CA SER A 542 -3.26 -16.34 26.32
C SER A 542 -4.41 -15.41 25.93
N LEU A 543 -4.42 -14.22 26.51
CA LEU A 543 -5.27 -13.08 26.20
C LEU A 543 -4.38 -11.85 26.03
N ARG A 544 -3.78 -11.61 24.87
CA ARG A 544 -2.75 -10.55 24.72
C ARG A 544 -2.87 -9.73 23.45
N ASN A 545 -2.23 -8.58 23.46
CA ASN A 545 -2.19 -7.59 22.39
C ASN A 545 -3.58 -7.12 21.94
N ASN A 546 -4.59 -7.19 22.81
CA ASN A 546 -5.94 -6.71 22.47
C ASN A 546 -6.09 -5.23 22.83
N ILE A 547 -6.99 -4.54 22.12
CA ILE A 547 -7.42 -3.18 22.43
C ILE A 547 -8.85 -3.22 22.97
N PHE A 548 -9.09 -2.59 24.11
CA PHE A 548 -10.39 -2.40 24.73
C PHE A 548 -10.73 -0.91 24.75
N TYR A 549 -11.57 -0.48 23.81
CA TYR A 549 -11.96 0.91 23.62
C TYR A 549 -13.37 1.17 24.20
N ASN A 550 -13.49 2.23 25.00
CA ASN A 550 -14.75 2.67 25.60
C ASN A 550 -15.04 4.13 25.24
N ASP A 551 -16.14 4.37 24.53
CA ASP A 551 -16.64 5.69 24.12
C ASP A 551 -17.58 6.34 25.16
N GLY A 552 -17.47 6.00 26.45
CA GLY A 552 -18.19 6.70 27.51
C GLY A 552 -19.26 5.90 28.24
N PHE A 553 -19.22 4.57 28.19
CA PHE A 553 -19.97 3.69 29.07
C PHE A 553 -19.24 3.44 30.41
N GLY A 554 -19.98 3.39 31.51
CA GLY A 554 -19.42 3.32 32.87
C GLY A 554 -19.77 2.03 33.60
N VAL A 555 -19.05 0.94 33.31
CA VAL A 555 -19.16 -0.33 34.06
C VAL A 555 -17.77 -0.95 34.30
N ALA A 556 -17.67 -1.85 35.27
CA ALA A 556 -16.49 -2.70 35.34
C ALA A 556 -16.57 -3.82 34.28
N SER A 557 -15.57 -3.90 33.41
CA SER A 557 -15.34 -5.05 32.54
C SER A 557 -14.43 -6.05 33.26
N ASN A 558 -14.79 -7.34 33.26
CA ASN A 558 -14.00 -8.40 33.90
C ASN A 558 -13.61 -9.43 32.85
N LEU A 559 -12.34 -9.46 32.46
CA LEU A 559 -11.90 -10.25 31.31
C LEU A 559 -11.92 -11.74 31.61
N ILE A 560 -11.42 -12.17 32.77
CA ILE A 560 -11.25 -13.58 33.13
C ILE A 560 -12.05 -13.93 34.39
N ASN A 561 -12.80 -15.04 34.33
CA ASN A 561 -13.48 -15.68 35.45
C ASN A 561 -13.06 -17.16 35.53
N ALA A 562 -11.80 -17.38 35.89
CA ALA A 562 -11.20 -18.71 35.97
C ALA A 562 -11.87 -19.56 37.05
N GLN A 563 -12.25 -20.79 36.69
CA GLN A 563 -12.92 -21.73 37.58
C GLN A 563 -11.93 -22.45 38.50
N GLU A 564 -12.44 -23.18 39.50
CA GLU A 564 -11.60 -24.02 40.38
C GLU A 564 -10.70 -24.95 39.54
N THR A 565 -9.50 -25.25 40.05
CA THR A 565 -8.46 -26.07 39.38
C THR A 565 -7.80 -25.45 38.14
N SER A 566 -8.13 -24.19 37.79
CA SER A 566 -7.43 -23.47 36.72
C SER A 566 -5.93 -23.35 36.99
N GLN A 567 -5.15 -23.52 35.94
CA GLN A 567 -3.72 -23.22 35.91
C GLN A 567 -3.48 -21.97 35.06
N PHE A 568 -2.40 -21.25 35.37
CA PHE A 568 -2.01 -20.03 34.65
C PHE A 568 -0.66 -20.22 33.95
N PRO A 569 -0.40 -19.49 32.85
CA PRO A 569 0.90 -19.44 32.21
C PRO A 569 2.02 -18.98 33.16
N GLU A 570 3.26 -19.39 32.87
CA GLU A 570 4.43 -18.99 33.67
C GLU A 570 4.73 -17.48 33.57
N SER A 571 4.56 -16.89 32.38
CA SER A 571 4.70 -15.45 32.17
C SER A 571 3.33 -14.77 32.14
N TYR A 572 3.19 -13.67 32.89
CA TYR A 572 1.99 -12.84 32.87
C TYR A 572 1.83 -12.01 31.60
N ASP A 573 2.86 -11.91 30.74
CA ASP A 573 2.74 -11.32 29.40
C ASP A 573 1.64 -12.00 28.57
N ALA A 574 1.31 -13.25 28.90
CA ALA A 574 0.22 -13.99 28.29
C ALA A 574 -1.14 -13.31 28.46
N PHE A 575 -1.34 -12.46 29.49
CA PHE A 575 -2.60 -11.76 29.74
C PHE A 575 -2.49 -10.30 30.24
N GLU A 576 -1.29 -9.79 30.54
CA GLU A 576 -1.08 -8.39 30.95
C GLU A 576 -0.85 -7.44 29.78
N LEU A 577 -0.34 -7.94 28.66
CA LEU A 577 -0.10 -7.14 27.46
C LEU A 577 -1.43 -6.83 26.76
N ASN A 578 -2.24 -5.95 27.31
CA ASN A 578 -3.46 -5.46 26.68
C ASN A 578 -3.56 -3.95 26.88
N VAL A 579 -4.28 -3.31 25.97
CA VAL A 579 -4.47 -1.87 25.96
C VAL A 579 -5.93 -1.58 26.25
N ALA A 580 -6.18 -0.66 27.17
CA ALA A 580 -7.50 -0.13 27.42
C ALA A 580 -7.52 1.38 27.16
N TYR A 581 -8.65 1.92 26.75
CA TYR A 581 -8.86 3.35 26.60
C TYR A 581 -10.28 3.73 27.01
N ASN A 582 -10.40 4.87 27.67
CA ASN A 582 -11.68 5.49 28.00
C ASN A 582 -11.70 6.88 27.36
N GLU A 583 -12.65 7.12 26.47
CA GLU A 583 -12.86 8.43 25.86
C GLU A 583 -13.21 9.48 26.93
N THR A 584 -12.73 10.70 26.72
CA THR A 584 -12.89 11.81 27.67
C THR A 584 -13.72 12.92 27.07
N GLY A 585 -14.54 13.57 27.89
CA GLY A 585 -15.42 14.66 27.44
C GLY A 585 -16.72 14.72 28.23
N ASP A 586 -17.54 15.72 27.93
CA ASP A 586 -18.81 15.95 28.64
C ASP A 586 -19.76 14.77 28.48
N GLY A 587 -20.23 14.22 29.60
CA GLY A 587 -21.17 13.08 29.64
C GLY A 587 -20.54 11.70 29.44
N LYS A 588 -19.24 11.60 29.13
CA LYS A 588 -18.51 10.32 28.97
C LYS A 588 -18.20 9.71 30.34
N LYS A 589 -18.52 8.43 30.51
CA LYS A 589 -18.19 7.66 31.73
C LYS A 589 -16.99 6.75 31.51
N THR A 590 -16.21 6.54 32.57
CA THR A 590 -15.05 5.65 32.54
C THR A 590 -15.40 4.24 33.01
N SER A 591 -14.77 3.26 32.37
CA SER A 591 -14.87 1.86 32.76
C SER A 591 -13.60 1.39 33.47
N LYS A 592 -13.76 0.45 34.40
CA LYS A 592 -12.64 -0.27 35.04
C LYS A 592 -12.39 -1.57 34.29
N TRP A 593 -11.15 -1.85 33.94
CA TRP A 593 -10.76 -3.02 33.15
C TRP A 593 -10.03 -4.03 34.02
N ASN A 594 -10.79 -4.90 34.70
CA ASN A 594 -10.22 -5.92 35.58
C ASN A 594 -9.74 -7.11 34.75
N ILE A 595 -8.49 -7.53 34.97
CA ILE A 595 -7.94 -8.72 34.31
C ILE A 595 -8.69 -9.97 34.80
N CYS A 596 -8.79 -10.15 36.12
CA CYS A 596 -9.56 -11.24 36.73
C CYS A 596 -10.73 -10.69 37.56
N LYS A 597 -11.86 -11.40 37.52
CA LYS A 597 -13.02 -11.15 38.37
C LYS A 597 -12.69 -11.47 39.84
N SER A 598 -13.16 -10.63 40.75
CA SER A 598 -13.11 -10.91 42.19
C SER A 598 -13.82 -12.23 42.53
N GLY A 599 -13.16 -13.06 43.35
CA GLY A 599 -13.67 -14.37 43.77
C GLY A 599 -13.54 -15.50 42.74
N SER A 600 -12.82 -15.29 41.62
CA SER A 600 -12.38 -16.38 40.73
C SER A 600 -11.07 -17.00 41.23
N THR A 601 -10.65 -18.12 40.64
CA THR A 601 -9.28 -18.64 40.85
C THR A 601 -8.29 -17.60 40.31
N LEU A 602 -7.30 -17.20 41.11
CA LEU A 602 -6.35 -16.13 40.75
C LEU A 602 -4.96 -16.70 40.42
N PRO A 603 -4.18 -16.04 39.55
CA PRO A 603 -2.75 -16.30 39.43
C PRO A 603 -2.01 -15.99 40.74
N SER A 604 -0.74 -16.39 40.82
CA SER A 604 0.15 -16.01 41.92
C SER A 604 0.15 -14.47 42.11
N PRO A 605 0.24 -13.94 43.34
CA PRO A 605 -0.19 -12.58 43.68
C PRO A 605 0.51 -11.39 42.98
N ASP A 606 1.58 -11.63 42.24
CA ASP A 606 2.45 -10.59 41.66
C ASP A 606 1.98 -10.03 40.31
N TYR A 607 0.78 -10.41 39.84
CA TYR A 607 0.23 -9.94 38.56
C TYR A 607 -0.53 -8.60 38.70
N SER A 608 -0.61 -7.86 37.60
CA SER A 608 -1.41 -6.65 37.45
C SER A 608 -2.90 -6.99 37.50
N LYS A 609 -3.65 -6.40 38.45
CA LYS A 609 -5.08 -6.72 38.63
C LYS A 609 -6.00 -5.98 37.65
N VAL A 610 -5.53 -4.85 37.12
CA VAL A 610 -6.30 -3.91 36.31
C VAL A 610 -5.42 -3.45 35.14
N ILE A 611 -6.00 -3.28 33.97
CA ILE A 611 -5.36 -2.62 32.83
C ILE A 611 -5.51 -1.11 33.02
N THR A 612 -4.39 -0.39 33.15
CA THR A 612 -4.40 1.08 33.20
C THR A 612 -4.78 1.63 31.83
N PRO A 613 -5.86 2.44 31.71
CA PRO A 613 -6.22 3.03 30.43
C PRO A 613 -5.14 4.00 29.93
N GLU A 614 -4.91 4.00 28.62
CA GLU A 614 -4.04 4.95 27.94
C GLU A 614 -4.60 6.38 28.01
N GLU A 615 -3.71 7.37 28.00
CA GLU A 615 -4.10 8.78 27.98
C GLU A 615 -4.57 9.24 26.58
N GLN A 616 -4.02 8.63 25.53
CA GLN A 616 -4.35 8.91 24.14
C GLN A 616 -5.08 7.72 23.51
N SER A 617 -5.98 8.01 22.57
CA SER A 617 -6.69 6.95 21.86
C SER A 617 -5.69 6.03 21.14
N PRO A 618 -5.75 4.70 21.36
CA PRO A 618 -4.94 3.73 20.65
C PRO A 618 -5.49 3.42 19.25
N LEU A 619 -6.62 4.02 18.87
CA LEU A 619 -7.32 3.80 17.60
C LEU A 619 -7.57 5.14 16.89
N GLN A 620 -7.45 5.11 15.57
CA GLN A 620 -8.11 6.05 14.68
C GLN A 620 -9.44 5.44 14.23
N ILE A 621 -10.55 6.10 14.53
CA ILE A 621 -11.89 5.69 14.09
C ILE A 621 -12.10 6.25 12.68
N VAL A 622 -12.25 5.35 11.70
CA VAL A 622 -12.52 5.72 10.30
C VAL A 622 -14.02 5.74 10.04
N ASP A 623 -14.70 4.64 10.37
CA ASP A 623 -16.16 4.49 10.25
C ASP A 623 -16.68 3.55 11.35
N TRP A 624 -17.38 4.11 12.34
CA TRP A 624 -17.90 3.33 13.47
C TRP A 624 -19.03 2.37 13.04
N GLU A 625 -19.89 2.79 12.10
CA GLU A 625 -21.03 1.98 11.66
C GLU A 625 -20.53 0.67 11.03
N LYS A 626 -19.47 0.78 10.22
CA LYS A 626 -18.84 -0.35 9.52
C LYS A 626 -17.76 -1.09 10.32
N GLY A 627 -17.37 -0.57 11.49
CA GLY A 627 -16.32 -1.16 12.31
C GLY A 627 -14.93 -1.00 11.72
N GLU A 628 -14.69 0.09 10.98
CA GLU A 628 -13.40 0.44 10.39
C GLU A 628 -12.57 1.23 11.42
N PHE A 629 -11.62 0.54 12.04
CA PHE A 629 -10.72 1.09 13.05
C PHE A 629 -9.27 0.78 12.70
N VAL A 630 -8.41 1.80 12.71
CA VAL A 630 -6.97 1.64 12.49
C VAL A 630 -6.24 1.70 13.81
N SER A 631 -5.46 0.67 14.13
CA SER A 631 -4.62 0.67 15.32
C SER A 631 -3.46 1.66 15.17
N LEU A 632 -3.35 2.59 16.12
CA LEU A 632 -2.22 3.52 16.23
C LEU A 632 -1.09 2.97 17.10
N LYS A 633 -1.31 1.80 17.74
CA LYS A 633 -0.34 1.16 18.63
C LYS A 633 0.19 -0.11 17.99
N ALA A 634 1.44 -0.03 17.50
CA ALA A 634 2.11 -1.11 16.80
C ALA A 634 2.03 -2.44 17.58
N GLY A 635 1.59 -3.50 16.90
CA GLY A 635 1.48 -4.85 17.46
C GLY A 635 0.23 -5.10 18.32
N TYR A 636 -0.64 -4.10 18.55
CA TYR A 636 -1.88 -4.22 19.31
C TYR A 636 -3.12 -4.04 18.43
N GLY A 637 -4.21 -4.69 18.82
CA GLY A 637 -5.48 -4.63 18.12
C GLY A 637 -5.47 -5.43 16.82
N ALA A 638 -6.61 -5.40 16.15
CA ALA A 638 -6.81 -6.01 14.85
C ALA A 638 -6.18 -5.15 13.74
N ALA A 639 -5.52 -5.83 12.80
CA ALA A 639 -5.06 -5.33 11.52
C ALA A 639 -5.92 -5.96 10.42
N ILE A 640 -7.15 -5.46 10.30
CA ILE A 640 -8.09 -5.83 9.24
C ILE A 640 -8.40 -4.52 8.51
N GLU A 641 -8.31 -4.54 7.18
CA GLU A 641 -8.69 -3.40 6.34
C GLU A 641 -10.21 -3.25 6.22
#